data_AF-W2ICT5-F1
#
_entry.id   AF-W2ICT5-F1
#
_cell.length_a   1.000
_cell.length_b   1.000
_cell.length_c   1.000
_cell.angle_alpha   90.00
_cell.angle_beta   90.00
_cell.angle_gamma   90.00
#
_symmetry.space_group_name_H-M   'P 1'
#
loop_
_entity.id
_entity.type
_entity.pdbx_description
1 polymer ?
#
loop_
_entity_poly.entity_id
_entity_poly.type
_entity_poly.pdbx_seq_one_letter_code
_entity_poly.pdbx_strand_id
1 'polypeptide(L)'
;MVLLLLLLMVLPLARSCTMIAVGRNATVDGSTLVAHTDDAGFGAADLRMVRVPAQDHEEGATRHVYNVQPGYPRLVSSQRGHEYEPKNDQEQLMTPLGEIPQVRHTYGYFDQDYGFMNEVQLSIGESTSGARTVGWPMDAGPHGYNMFGIGELTKVALERCDSARCAIQTMGDLAVKYGFYSEDSGDPAKPEYVSAAETLGIADRYGEIWVFHVLTGPQNASAVWAAQRVLDTHMVVVANGFVIREMDLDDPDRFMASGNVLSFAEEMGWWDPKQGKFDFTAAYASPTPDPVRALYMGRRIWRVFDLVAPSLQLDSRLGHYPEFPTYPFSVEPDRKLDVADVTRLLRDYFQGTQYDLSKGLAAGPFGNPMRWGGDEKGVVGGWERPISMYRTVFSFVLQARAHLPDEVGGVAWYGQSSPHASVYVPFSCAQQEIPAAYVLGKESEFAHGSAWWAFAFVNNWSMLRFDAISRDIRARIAELQKTCYTERKAMEHHVTHTKSLTASDVRTYLQEQSNRLASRVIDEWWTFAWKLVGKYADGYITTGEAPEDMKMTGYPEWWLKLSEFSKWPGDTLVPPHIPKLEKQLELFESRQNASANLGVQPSAGDDSASPSSTISIAQLGIGAVVGAVVGASATWFAVQRQQRSRYLPIP
;
A
#
# COMPACT_ATOMS: atom_id res chain seq x y z
N MET A 1 47.03 16.59 -11.43
CA MET A 1 46.02 16.90 -10.39
C MET A 1 44.65 16.89 -11.06
N VAL A 2 44.00 15.73 -11.09
CA VAL A 2 42.62 15.58 -11.59
C VAL A 2 41.74 15.46 -10.34
N LEU A 3 40.91 16.47 -10.12
CA LEU A 3 39.97 16.52 -8.99
C LEU A 3 38.74 15.68 -9.39
N LEU A 4 38.59 14.51 -8.79
CA LEU A 4 37.37 13.69 -8.93
C LEU A 4 36.31 14.29 -7.99
N LEU A 5 35.35 15.01 -8.55
CA LEU A 5 34.13 15.42 -7.85
C LEU A 5 33.25 14.18 -7.68
N LEU A 6 33.30 13.57 -6.49
CA LEU A 6 32.29 12.62 -6.03
C LEU A 6 30.99 13.40 -5.81
N LEU A 7 30.08 13.35 -6.80
CA LEU A 7 28.70 13.75 -6.59
C LEU A 7 28.06 12.74 -5.62
N LEU A 8 27.79 13.17 -4.40
CA LEU A 8 26.92 12.45 -3.47
C LEU A 8 25.50 12.47 -4.05
N MET A 9 25.09 11.37 -4.69
CA MET A 9 23.68 11.15 -5.01
C MET A 9 22.95 10.82 -3.71
N VAL A 10 22.30 11.82 -3.13
CA VAL A 10 21.23 11.59 -2.16
C VAL A 10 20.04 11.08 -2.97
N LEU A 11 19.66 9.82 -2.78
CA LEU A 11 18.46 9.26 -3.40
C LEU A 11 17.25 10.03 -2.86
N PRO A 12 16.48 10.73 -3.72
CA PRO A 12 15.25 11.34 -3.27
C PRO A 12 14.20 10.24 -3.04
N LEU A 13 13.42 10.45 -2.00
CA LEU A 13 12.44 9.51 -1.48
C LEU A 13 11.08 9.83 -2.12
N ALA A 14 10.80 9.15 -3.24
CA ALA A 14 9.64 9.37 -4.09
C ALA A 14 8.34 8.71 -3.57
N ARG A 15 7.20 9.44 -3.58
CA ARG A 15 5.86 8.82 -3.62
C ARG A 15 5.77 7.97 -4.88
N SER A 16 5.21 6.78 -4.77
CA SER A 16 5.45 5.77 -5.80
C SER A 16 4.42 4.66 -5.75
N CYS A 17 3.63 4.51 -6.78
CA CYS A 17 2.57 3.52 -6.79
C CYS A 17 2.84 2.29 -7.67
N THR A 18 1.90 1.35 -7.72
CA THR A 18 1.88 0.26 -8.71
C THR A 18 0.50 0.22 -9.36
N MET A 19 0.44 0.38 -10.68
CA MET A 19 -0.80 0.31 -11.47
C MET A 19 -0.82 -1.00 -12.27
N ILE A 20 -1.97 -1.67 -12.29
CA ILE A 20 -2.22 -2.89 -13.08
C ILE A 20 -3.52 -2.71 -13.84
N ALA A 21 -3.57 -3.08 -15.12
CA ALA A 21 -4.82 -3.11 -15.88
C ALA A 21 -4.96 -4.40 -16.70
N VAL A 22 -6.18 -4.94 -16.79
CA VAL A 22 -6.48 -6.25 -17.41
C VAL A 22 -7.62 -6.12 -18.40
N GLY A 23 -7.33 -6.43 -19.67
CA GLY A 23 -8.28 -6.33 -20.78
C GLY A 23 -9.48 -7.28 -20.64
N ARG A 24 -10.60 -6.91 -21.26
CA ARG A 24 -11.88 -7.63 -21.13
C ARG A 24 -11.85 -9.11 -21.55
N ASN A 25 -11.00 -9.48 -22.51
CA ASN A 25 -10.88 -10.87 -22.94
C ASN A 25 -9.87 -11.66 -22.09
N ALA A 26 -9.06 -10.97 -21.28
CA ALA A 26 -8.22 -11.56 -20.25
C ALA A 26 -8.96 -11.81 -18.92
N THR A 27 -10.21 -11.37 -18.77
CA THR A 27 -11.00 -11.60 -17.55
C THR A 27 -12.05 -12.69 -17.72
N VAL A 28 -12.45 -13.29 -16.59
CA VAL A 28 -13.42 -14.40 -16.57
C VAL A 28 -14.84 -13.96 -16.93
N ASP A 29 -15.20 -12.70 -16.69
CA ASP A 29 -16.56 -12.16 -16.82
C ASP A 29 -16.69 -11.08 -17.92
N GLY A 30 -15.63 -10.85 -18.70
CA GLY A 30 -15.64 -9.83 -19.76
C GLY A 30 -15.49 -8.40 -19.25
N SER A 31 -15.15 -8.20 -17.97
CA SER A 31 -14.88 -6.88 -17.40
C SER A 31 -13.49 -6.37 -17.78
N THR A 32 -13.33 -5.05 -17.89
CA THR A 32 -12.01 -4.43 -17.76
C THR A 32 -11.72 -4.20 -16.29
N LEU A 33 -10.47 -4.44 -15.88
CA LEU A 33 -10.01 -4.19 -14.51
C LEU A 33 -8.89 -3.15 -14.52
N VAL A 34 -8.95 -2.18 -13.62
CA VAL A 34 -7.86 -1.24 -13.33
C VAL A 34 -7.60 -1.26 -11.84
N ALA A 35 -6.36 -1.43 -11.43
CA ALA A 35 -5.97 -1.58 -10.04
C ALA A 35 -4.77 -0.72 -9.71
N HIS A 36 -4.71 -0.28 -8.46
CA HIS A 36 -3.68 0.65 -7.99
C HIS A 36 -3.44 0.45 -6.48
N THR A 37 -2.16 0.44 -6.06
CA THR A 37 -1.72 0.73 -4.68
C THR A 37 -1.19 2.16 -4.56
N ASP A 38 -1.88 3.01 -3.81
CA ASP A 38 -1.44 4.38 -3.55
C ASP A 38 -0.52 4.42 -2.33
N ASP A 39 0.76 4.72 -2.56
CA ASP A 39 1.78 4.71 -1.52
C ASP A 39 2.26 6.13 -1.16
N ALA A 40 1.41 6.87 -0.44
CA ALA A 40 1.77 8.14 0.18
C ALA A 40 2.52 7.92 1.51
N GLY A 41 3.72 8.51 1.69
CA GLY A 41 4.45 8.35 2.96
C GLY A 41 5.59 9.32 3.24
N PHE A 42 5.60 10.49 2.59
CA PHE A 42 6.54 11.60 2.87
C PHE A 42 5.90 12.79 3.57
N GLY A 43 4.64 12.62 3.98
CA GLY A 43 3.84 13.57 4.73
C GLY A 43 2.52 12.91 5.09
N ALA A 44 1.77 13.53 5.99
CA ALA A 44 0.44 13.04 6.32
C ALA A 44 -0.45 13.04 5.06
N ALA A 45 -1.33 12.06 4.94
CA ALA A 45 -2.33 12.00 3.87
C ALA A 45 -3.75 12.24 4.40
N ASP A 46 -4.64 12.76 3.53
CA ASP A 46 -6.07 12.79 3.79
C ASP A 46 -6.65 11.40 3.52
N LEU A 47 -7.15 10.74 4.57
CA LEU A 47 -7.54 9.33 4.53
C LEU A 47 -8.93 9.09 3.94
N ARG A 48 -9.67 10.16 3.62
CA ARG A 48 -11.05 10.07 3.18
C ARG A 48 -11.10 9.47 1.78
N MET A 49 -12.02 8.55 1.52
CA MET A 49 -12.57 8.34 0.19
C MET A 49 -13.75 9.32 0.09
N VAL A 50 -13.83 10.15 -0.94
CA VAL A 50 -14.90 11.15 -1.08
C VAL A 50 -15.76 10.82 -2.28
N ARG A 51 -17.08 11.00 -2.17
CA ARG A 51 -17.99 10.95 -3.31
C ARG A 51 -18.35 12.38 -3.74
N VAL A 52 -17.86 12.79 -4.90
CA VAL A 52 -18.25 14.06 -5.54
C VAL A 52 -19.53 13.83 -6.33
N PRO A 53 -20.63 14.57 -6.06
CA PRO A 53 -21.90 14.35 -6.74
C PRO A 53 -21.87 14.87 -8.18
N ALA A 54 -22.72 14.30 -9.03
CA ALA A 54 -23.07 14.87 -10.32
C ALA A 54 -23.71 16.25 -10.12
N GLN A 55 -23.40 17.21 -11.00
CA GLN A 55 -23.89 18.59 -10.88
C GLN A 55 -24.30 19.15 -12.23
N ASP A 56 -25.40 19.90 -12.23
CA ASP A 56 -25.79 20.75 -13.35
C ASP A 56 -25.27 22.18 -13.13
N HIS A 57 -24.87 22.83 -14.22
CA HIS A 57 -24.28 24.16 -14.20
C HIS A 57 -24.94 25.07 -15.23
N GLU A 58 -25.10 26.33 -14.86
CA GLU A 58 -25.59 27.39 -15.74
C GLU A 58 -24.64 27.63 -16.92
N GLU A 59 -25.19 28.13 -18.03
CA GLU A 59 -24.40 28.49 -19.19
C GLU A 59 -23.39 29.60 -18.87
N GLY A 60 -22.13 29.40 -19.26
CA GLY A 60 -21.04 30.34 -18.97
C GLY A 60 -20.41 30.19 -17.59
N ALA A 61 -20.83 29.20 -16.78
CA ALA A 61 -20.17 28.87 -15.53
C ALA A 61 -18.68 28.49 -15.73
N THR A 62 -17.88 28.66 -14.69
CA THR A 62 -16.47 28.27 -14.65
C THR A 62 -16.23 27.20 -13.58
N ARG A 63 -15.19 26.39 -13.81
CA ARG A 63 -14.69 25.37 -12.88
C ARG A 63 -13.34 25.80 -12.37
N HIS A 64 -13.21 25.97 -11.06
CA HIS A 64 -11.92 26.23 -10.43
C HIS A 64 -10.99 25.03 -10.56
N VAL A 65 -9.69 25.31 -10.70
CA VAL A 65 -8.60 24.34 -10.65
C VAL A 65 -7.76 24.64 -9.41
N TYR A 66 -7.53 23.64 -8.57
CA TYR A 66 -6.86 23.80 -7.29
C TYR A 66 -5.49 23.13 -7.29
N ASN A 67 -4.55 23.69 -6.54
CA ASN A 67 -3.33 22.99 -6.15
C ASN A 67 -3.66 22.06 -4.97
N VAL A 68 -3.88 20.77 -5.24
CA VAL A 68 -4.21 19.78 -4.20
C VAL A 68 -3.04 19.68 -3.24
N GLN A 69 -3.30 19.89 -1.94
CA GLN A 69 -2.24 19.94 -0.94
C GLN A 69 -2.01 18.55 -0.33
N PRO A 70 -0.75 18.18 -0.02
CA PRO A 70 -0.50 17.06 0.87
C PRO A 70 -1.05 17.39 2.27
N GLY A 71 -1.50 16.37 3.01
CA GLY A 71 -2.05 16.54 4.35
C GLY A 71 -3.58 16.54 4.39
N TYR A 72 -4.10 16.85 5.58
CA TYR A 72 -5.54 16.90 5.85
C TYR A 72 -5.99 18.33 6.23
N PRO A 73 -7.08 18.84 5.65
CA PRO A 73 -7.78 18.30 4.48
C PRO A 73 -6.97 18.56 3.19
N ARG A 74 -7.03 17.64 2.21
CA ARG A 74 -6.33 17.83 0.91
C ARG A 74 -6.93 18.92 0.03
N LEU A 75 -8.22 19.20 0.24
CA LEU A 75 -9.00 20.20 -0.48
C LEU A 75 -10.09 20.78 0.43
N VAL A 76 -10.28 22.10 0.36
CA VAL A 76 -11.43 22.80 0.96
C VAL A 76 -12.05 23.72 -0.11
N SER A 77 -13.25 23.37 -0.57
CA SER A 77 -13.95 24.04 -1.66
C SER A 77 -15.47 23.87 -1.55
N SER A 78 -16.22 24.86 -2.03
CA SER A 78 -17.67 24.77 -2.20
C SER A 78 -18.10 24.14 -3.54
N GLN A 79 -17.17 23.83 -4.45
CA GLN A 79 -17.49 23.32 -5.80
C GLN A 79 -17.43 21.78 -5.94
N ARG A 80 -17.05 21.04 -4.87
CA ARG A 80 -16.79 19.58 -4.94
C ARG A 80 -17.66 18.75 -4.00
N GLY A 81 -18.78 19.31 -3.55
CA GLY A 81 -19.74 18.64 -2.67
C GLY A 81 -19.39 18.71 -1.19
N HIS A 82 -20.31 18.23 -0.35
CA HIS A 82 -20.34 18.49 1.09
C HIS A 82 -19.08 18.04 1.85
N GLU A 83 -18.34 17.03 1.38
CA GLU A 83 -17.13 16.55 2.07
C GLU A 83 -15.91 17.43 1.87
N TYR A 84 -15.94 18.32 0.88
CA TYR A 84 -14.90 19.33 0.71
C TYR A 84 -15.32 20.71 1.23
N GLU A 85 -16.56 20.88 1.70
CA GLU A 85 -16.96 22.10 2.38
C GLU A 85 -16.25 22.24 3.74
N PRO A 86 -15.93 23.49 4.17
CA PRO A 86 -15.38 23.75 5.49
C PRO A 86 -16.20 23.07 6.61
N LYS A 87 -15.55 22.23 7.42
CA LYS A 87 -16.21 21.53 8.54
C LYS A 87 -16.19 22.32 9.85
N ASN A 88 -15.36 23.35 9.94
CA ASN A 88 -15.18 24.19 11.12
C ASN A 88 -14.53 25.53 10.72
N ASP A 89 -14.47 26.48 11.66
CA ASP A 89 -13.93 27.83 11.43
C ASP A 89 -12.41 27.84 11.11
N GLN A 90 -11.70 26.72 11.35
CA GLN A 90 -10.28 26.60 11.05
C GLN A 90 -10.02 26.20 9.58
N GLU A 91 -10.98 25.55 8.93
CA GLU A 91 -10.91 25.17 7.52
C GLU A 91 -11.33 26.35 6.64
N GLN A 92 -10.38 26.91 5.90
CA GLN A 92 -10.61 28.04 5.00
C GLN A 92 -10.68 27.56 3.56
N LEU A 93 -11.55 28.18 2.76
CA LEU A 93 -11.65 27.90 1.34
C LEU A 93 -10.29 28.13 0.66
N MET A 94 -9.86 27.14 -0.12
CA MET A 94 -8.61 27.25 -0.87
C MET A 94 -8.75 28.25 -2.01
N THR A 95 -7.64 28.94 -2.31
CA THR A 95 -7.56 29.81 -3.48
C THR A 95 -7.26 28.95 -4.72
N PRO A 96 -8.04 29.04 -5.80
CA PRO A 96 -7.76 28.29 -7.01
C PRO A 96 -6.50 28.82 -7.71
N LEU A 97 -5.79 27.92 -8.40
CA LEU A 97 -4.71 28.29 -9.32
C LEU A 97 -5.27 29.06 -10.52
N GLY A 98 -6.44 28.66 -11.00
CA GLY A 98 -7.14 29.33 -12.10
C GLY A 98 -8.49 28.68 -12.38
N GLU A 99 -9.06 28.99 -13.53
CA GLU A 99 -10.40 28.54 -13.92
C GLU A 99 -10.44 28.06 -15.37
N ILE A 100 -11.32 27.10 -15.65
CA ILE A 100 -11.66 26.65 -16.99
C ILE A 100 -13.17 26.79 -17.24
N PRO A 101 -13.63 26.87 -18.50
CA PRO A 101 -15.06 26.81 -18.82
C PRO A 101 -15.69 25.54 -18.25
N GLN A 102 -16.86 25.65 -17.65
CA GLN A 102 -17.60 24.52 -17.11
C GLN A 102 -18.58 23.95 -18.13
N VAL A 103 -18.82 22.64 -18.05
CA VAL A 103 -19.83 21.94 -18.86
C VAL A 103 -21.20 21.99 -18.18
N ARG A 104 -22.30 21.89 -18.95
CA ARG A 104 -23.67 21.98 -18.40
C ARG A 104 -24.00 20.89 -17.39
N HIS A 105 -23.43 19.70 -17.54
CA HIS A 105 -23.63 18.56 -16.66
C HIS A 105 -22.30 17.88 -16.41
N THR A 106 -22.04 17.53 -15.16
CA THR A 106 -20.88 16.74 -14.74
C THR A 106 -21.33 15.42 -14.13
N TYR A 107 -20.59 14.35 -14.43
CA TYR A 107 -20.80 13.05 -13.77
C TYR A 107 -20.30 13.09 -12.33
N GLY A 108 -20.97 12.34 -11.45
CA GLY A 108 -20.45 12.09 -10.11
C GLY A 108 -19.32 11.06 -10.13
N TYR A 109 -18.34 11.21 -9.24
CA TYR A 109 -17.17 10.32 -9.17
C TYR A 109 -16.65 10.11 -7.74
N PHE A 110 -15.89 9.03 -7.55
CA PHE A 110 -15.11 8.84 -6.34
C PHE A 110 -13.74 9.52 -6.45
N ASP A 111 -13.35 10.18 -5.36
CA ASP A 111 -12.16 11.00 -5.24
C ASP A 111 -11.32 10.58 -4.02
N GLN A 112 -10.01 10.58 -4.20
CA GLN A 112 -9.00 10.51 -3.16
C GLN A 112 -7.97 11.61 -3.49
N ASP A 113 -6.67 11.31 -3.51
CA ASP A 113 -5.62 12.21 -3.97
C ASP A 113 -5.83 12.58 -5.46
N TYR A 114 -6.52 11.71 -6.20
CA TYR A 114 -7.01 11.94 -7.55
C TYR A 114 -8.38 11.25 -7.76
N GLY A 115 -9.06 11.58 -8.86
CA GLY A 115 -10.35 10.98 -9.20
C GLY A 115 -10.17 9.59 -9.83
N PHE A 116 -10.83 8.56 -9.32
CA PHE A 116 -10.57 7.18 -9.75
C PHE A 116 -11.72 6.46 -10.45
N MET A 117 -13.00 6.76 -10.19
CA MET A 117 -14.10 6.14 -10.95
C MET A 117 -15.35 7.02 -10.98
N ASN A 118 -15.93 7.25 -12.17
CA ASN A 118 -17.20 7.95 -12.29
C ASN A 118 -18.41 7.01 -12.38
N GLU A 119 -19.60 7.58 -12.28
CA GLU A 119 -20.86 6.83 -12.26
C GLU A 119 -21.22 6.13 -13.56
N VAL A 120 -20.48 6.38 -14.64
CA VAL A 120 -20.60 5.71 -15.95
C VAL A 120 -19.42 4.76 -16.22
N GLN A 121 -18.79 4.28 -15.14
CA GLN A 121 -17.76 3.24 -15.12
C GLN A 121 -16.40 3.61 -15.76
N LEU A 122 -16.16 4.87 -16.12
CA LEU A 122 -14.82 5.33 -16.47
C LEU A 122 -13.93 5.21 -15.24
N SER A 123 -12.85 4.44 -15.37
CA SER A 123 -11.99 4.00 -14.27
C SER A 123 -10.55 4.41 -14.53
N ILE A 124 -9.88 4.98 -13.53
CA ILE A 124 -8.52 5.50 -13.60
C ILE A 124 -7.71 4.95 -12.42
N GLY A 125 -6.55 4.38 -12.70
CA GLY A 125 -5.50 4.05 -11.73
C GLY A 125 -4.21 4.73 -12.12
N GLU A 126 -3.31 4.95 -11.17
CA GLU A 126 -2.19 5.88 -11.32
C GLU A 126 -0.84 5.26 -10.88
N SER A 127 0.24 5.76 -11.47
CA SER A 127 1.62 5.51 -11.04
C SER A 127 2.55 6.67 -11.38
N THR A 128 3.10 7.29 -10.35
CA THR A 128 4.09 8.36 -10.42
C THR A 128 5.35 7.88 -11.11
N SER A 129 5.78 8.55 -12.17
CA SER A 129 6.90 8.15 -13.02
C SER A 129 7.97 9.24 -13.11
N GLY A 130 9.18 8.83 -13.45
CA GLY A 130 10.28 9.77 -13.69
C GLY A 130 10.30 10.31 -15.12
N ALA A 131 10.57 11.59 -15.29
CA ALA A 131 10.73 12.26 -16.58
C ALA A 131 11.99 13.12 -16.67
N ARG A 132 12.40 13.47 -17.90
CA ARG A 132 13.53 14.38 -18.17
C ARG A 132 13.20 15.86 -17.92
N THR A 133 11.91 16.19 -17.86
CA THR A 133 11.43 17.53 -17.53
C THR A 133 10.75 17.51 -16.16
N VAL A 134 10.59 18.70 -15.59
CA VAL A 134 9.96 18.93 -14.30
C VAL A 134 9.33 20.31 -14.33
N GLY A 135 8.18 20.45 -13.69
CA GLY A 135 7.43 21.71 -13.62
C GLY A 135 6.74 21.89 -12.29
N TRP A 136 6.23 23.10 -12.05
CA TRP A 136 5.63 23.49 -10.78
C TRP A 136 4.30 24.24 -10.97
N PRO A 137 3.41 24.19 -9.97
CA PRO A 137 2.15 24.91 -9.99
C PRO A 137 2.37 26.43 -10.06
N MET A 138 1.41 27.17 -10.62
CA MET A 138 1.49 28.64 -10.76
C MET A 138 1.69 29.41 -9.46
N ASP A 139 1.39 28.82 -8.31
CA ASP A 139 1.61 29.42 -6.98
C ASP A 139 3.02 29.16 -6.42
N ALA A 140 3.88 28.40 -7.11
CA ALA A 140 5.26 28.09 -6.71
C ALA A 140 6.27 29.24 -6.94
N GLY A 141 5.79 30.49 -6.97
CA GLY A 141 6.62 31.67 -7.19
C GLY A 141 7.14 31.79 -8.63
N PRO A 142 8.35 32.33 -8.86
CA PRO A 142 8.81 32.73 -10.20
C PRO A 142 9.06 31.57 -11.17
N HIS A 143 9.04 30.32 -10.68
CA HIS A 143 9.26 29.10 -11.47
C HIS A 143 7.96 28.31 -11.74
N GLY A 144 6.83 28.79 -11.20
CA GLY A 144 5.53 28.16 -11.31
C GLY A 144 4.74 28.67 -12.51
N TYR A 145 4.40 27.79 -13.45
CA TYR A 145 3.66 28.17 -14.67
C TYR A 145 2.50 27.23 -15.00
N ASN A 146 2.38 26.10 -14.30
CA ASN A 146 1.46 25.04 -14.68
C ASN A 146 0.20 25.09 -13.82
N MET A 147 -0.98 25.02 -14.45
CA MET A 147 -2.25 25.05 -13.73
C MET A 147 -2.72 23.67 -13.29
N PHE A 148 -2.32 22.60 -13.98
CA PHE A 148 -2.84 21.27 -13.75
C PHE A 148 -1.80 20.30 -13.18
N GLY A 149 -2.11 19.73 -12.02
CA GLY A 149 -1.57 18.45 -11.56
C GLY A 149 -2.42 17.28 -12.04
N ILE A 150 -1.94 16.03 -11.89
CA ILE A 150 -2.70 14.85 -12.32
C ILE A 150 -3.96 14.65 -11.49
N GLY A 151 -3.93 15.06 -10.21
CA GLY A 151 -5.08 15.02 -9.32
C GLY A 151 -6.26 15.81 -9.90
N GLU A 152 -6.03 17.03 -10.40
CA GLU A 152 -7.10 17.82 -11.02
C GLU A 152 -7.46 17.34 -12.43
N LEU A 153 -6.51 16.86 -13.23
CA LEU A 153 -6.79 16.37 -14.59
C LEU A 153 -7.73 15.17 -14.58
N THR A 154 -7.49 14.20 -13.70
CA THR A 154 -8.35 13.01 -13.56
C THR A 154 -9.75 13.38 -13.10
N LYS A 155 -9.88 14.33 -12.16
CA LYS A 155 -11.18 14.87 -11.72
C LYS A 155 -11.94 15.50 -12.88
N VAL A 156 -11.29 16.35 -13.70
CA VAL A 156 -11.92 16.93 -14.90
C VAL A 156 -12.34 15.87 -15.90
N ALA A 157 -11.51 14.85 -16.14
CA ALA A 157 -11.86 13.75 -17.03
C ALA A 157 -13.09 12.99 -16.52
N LEU A 158 -13.13 12.64 -15.24
CA LEU A 158 -14.26 11.92 -14.65
C LEU A 158 -15.55 12.76 -14.62
N GLU A 159 -15.44 14.08 -14.47
CA GLU A 159 -16.56 15.02 -14.56
C GLU A 159 -17.18 15.05 -15.98
N ARG A 160 -16.39 14.83 -17.04
CA ARG A 160 -16.78 15.18 -18.42
C ARG A 160 -16.88 14.01 -19.40
N CYS A 161 -16.29 12.86 -19.08
CA CYS A 161 -16.10 11.78 -20.05
C CYS A 161 -16.71 10.45 -19.59
N ASP A 162 -17.10 9.63 -20.58
CA ASP A 162 -17.59 8.27 -20.39
C ASP A 162 -16.73 7.20 -21.11
N SER A 163 -15.65 7.62 -21.77
CA SER A 163 -14.69 6.75 -22.47
C SER A 163 -13.24 7.12 -22.15
N ALA A 164 -12.36 6.12 -22.24
CA ALA A 164 -10.93 6.28 -22.01
C ALA A 164 -10.30 7.28 -22.99
N ARG A 165 -10.71 7.24 -24.26
CA ARG A 165 -10.24 8.18 -25.29
C ARG A 165 -10.66 9.62 -24.99
N CYS A 166 -11.91 9.84 -24.58
CA CYS A 166 -12.36 11.17 -24.15
C CYS A 166 -11.52 11.67 -22.97
N ALA A 167 -11.27 10.81 -21.98
CA ALA A 167 -10.50 11.15 -20.80
C ALA A 167 -9.07 11.55 -21.17
N ILE A 168 -8.39 10.74 -21.99
CA ILE A 168 -7.02 11.01 -22.48
C ILE A 168 -6.95 12.34 -23.21
N GLN A 169 -7.85 12.56 -24.18
CA GLN A 169 -7.86 13.78 -24.97
C GLN A 169 -8.15 15.01 -24.10
N THR A 170 -9.15 14.93 -23.20
CA THR A 170 -9.51 16.02 -22.30
C THR A 170 -8.37 16.39 -21.37
N MET A 171 -7.73 15.39 -20.74
CA MET A 171 -6.58 15.64 -19.85
C MET A 171 -5.42 16.21 -20.66
N GLY A 172 -5.10 15.61 -21.80
CA GLY A 172 -4.00 16.00 -22.66
C GLY A 172 -4.13 17.43 -23.20
N ASP A 173 -5.31 17.82 -23.68
CA ASP A 173 -5.55 19.16 -24.21
C ASP A 173 -5.47 20.23 -23.12
N LEU A 174 -6.01 19.96 -21.93
CA LEU A 174 -5.91 20.86 -20.79
C LEU A 174 -4.47 21.02 -20.32
N ALA A 175 -3.74 19.91 -20.20
CA ALA A 175 -2.33 19.88 -19.82
C ALA A 175 -1.46 20.65 -20.82
N VAL A 176 -1.67 20.48 -22.13
CA VAL A 176 -0.93 21.21 -23.17
C VAL A 176 -1.25 22.71 -23.13
N LYS A 177 -2.53 23.06 -22.96
CA LYS A 177 -3.00 24.45 -23.02
C LYS A 177 -2.64 25.27 -21.78
N TYR A 178 -2.70 24.65 -20.60
CA TYR A 178 -2.60 25.36 -19.31
C TYR A 178 -1.40 24.90 -18.47
N GLY A 179 -0.55 24.02 -19.00
CA GLY A 179 0.62 23.50 -18.31
C GLY A 179 0.31 22.32 -17.39
N PHE A 180 1.28 21.42 -17.26
CA PHE A 180 1.25 20.25 -16.39
C PHE A 180 2.43 20.22 -15.42
N TYR A 181 2.18 19.81 -14.19
CA TYR A 181 3.20 19.46 -13.20
C TYR A 181 2.82 18.14 -12.52
N SER A 182 3.81 17.38 -12.05
CA SER A 182 3.54 16.33 -11.06
C SER A 182 3.55 16.94 -9.67
N GLU A 183 2.60 16.53 -8.82
CA GLU A 183 2.51 16.89 -7.41
C GLU A 183 3.77 16.51 -6.61
N ASP A 184 4.63 15.63 -7.15
CA ASP A 184 5.89 15.16 -6.57
C ASP A 184 7.16 15.73 -7.24
N SER A 185 7.02 16.87 -7.93
CA SER A 185 8.14 17.54 -8.65
C SER A 185 9.24 18.13 -7.74
N GLY A 186 9.05 18.11 -6.42
CA GLY A 186 9.99 18.66 -5.43
C GLY A 186 10.06 20.19 -5.40
N ASP A 187 11.05 20.74 -4.69
CA ASP A 187 11.29 22.19 -4.62
C ASP A 187 11.98 22.70 -5.91
N PRO A 188 11.62 23.87 -6.47
CA PRO A 188 12.31 24.44 -7.62
C PRO A 188 13.85 24.57 -7.48
N ALA A 189 14.35 24.78 -6.27
CA ALA A 189 15.78 24.82 -5.96
C ALA A 189 16.42 23.42 -5.88
N LYS A 190 15.62 22.36 -5.75
CA LYS A 190 16.04 20.96 -5.75
C LYS A 190 15.01 20.07 -6.47
N PRO A 191 14.91 20.15 -7.81
CA PRO A 191 13.89 19.44 -8.57
C PRO A 191 14.01 17.92 -8.45
N GLU A 192 12.87 17.23 -8.42
CA GLU A 192 12.79 15.78 -8.30
C GLU A 192 12.35 15.12 -9.62
N TYR A 193 13.32 14.78 -10.48
CA TYR A 193 13.05 14.18 -11.79
C TYR A 193 12.52 12.74 -11.75
N VAL A 194 12.74 12.00 -10.66
CA VAL A 194 12.32 10.58 -10.55
C VAL A 194 10.83 10.40 -10.29
N SER A 195 10.13 11.51 -10.02
CA SER A 195 8.69 11.63 -9.81
C SER A 195 8.10 12.86 -10.51
N ALA A 196 8.71 13.34 -11.59
CA ALA A 196 8.28 14.56 -12.28
C ALA A 196 7.17 14.35 -13.33
N ALA A 197 6.59 13.16 -13.39
CA ALA A 197 5.60 12.77 -14.39
C ALA A 197 4.63 11.73 -13.87
N GLU A 198 3.56 11.51 -14.62
CA GLU A 198 2.46 10.66 -14.19
C GLU A 198 2.06 9.66 -15.26
N THR A 199 1.69 8.46 -14.82
CA THR A 199 1.18 7.40 -15.67
C THR A 199 -0.18 6.96 -15.19
N LEU A 200 -1.17 6.93 -16.09
CA LEU A 200 -2.52 6.46 -15.80
C LEU A 200 -2.85 5.17 -16.57
N GLY A 201 -3.48 4.21 -15.89
CA GLY A 201 -4.25 3.15 -16.52
C GLY A 201 -5.71 3.57 -16.57
N ILE A 202 -6.28 3.66 -17.76
CA ILE A 202 -7.63 4.19 -17.97
C ILE A 202 -8.46 3.12 -18.66
N ALA A 203 -9.58 2.73 -18.05
CA ALA A 203 -10.52 1.77 -18.62
C ALA A 203 -11.95 2.33 -18.64
N ASP A 204 -12.77 1.83 -19.55
CA ASP A 204 -14.15 2.26 -19.69
C ASP A 204 -15.12 1.10 -19.92
N ARG A 205 -16.41 1.41 -19.88
CA ARG A 205 -17.49 0.46 -20.17
C ARG A 205 -17.52 -0.02 -21.62
N TYR A 206 -16.81 0.60 -22.56
CA TYR A 206 -16.73 0.12 -23.94
C TYR A 206 -15.70 -1.01 -24.09
N GLY A 207 -14.94 -1.27 -23.02
CA GLY A 207 -14.01 -2.37 -22.92
C GLY A 207 -12.60 -2.02 -23.37
N GLU A 208 -12.31 -0.74 -23.58
CA GLU A 208 -10.95 -0.29 -23.88
C GLU A 208 -10.15 -0.09 -22.60
N ILE A 209 -8.84 -0.35 -22.70
CA ILE A 209 -7.86 -0.02 -21.67
C ILE A 209 -6.71 0.69 -22.33
N TRP A 210 -6.25 1.77 -21.70
CA TRP A 210 -5.16 2.61 -22.18
C TRP A 210 -4.17 2.87 -21.06
N VAL A 211 -2.89 2.95 -21.42
CA VAL A 211 -1.85 3.56 -20.59
C VAL A 211 -1.61 4.96 -21.12
N PHE A 212 -1.61 5.98 -20.26
CA PHE A 212 -1.38 7.39 -20.59
C PHE A 212 -0.20 7.92 -19.77
N HIS A 213 0.85 8.39 -20.42
CA HIS A 213 1.99 9.08 -19.80
C HIS A 213 1.90 10.57 -20.06
N VAL A 214 2.16 11.38 -19.04
CA VAL A 214 2.21 12.85 -19.16
C VAL A 214 3.36 13.43 -18.34
N LEU A 215 4.03 14.42 -18.91
CA LEU A 215 5.14 15.17 -18.32
C LEU A 215 5.05 16.65 -18.70
N THR A 216 5.78 17.50 -17.98
CA THR A 216 5.86 18.93 -18.30
C THR A 216 6.52 19.15 -19.66
N GLY A 217 5.94 20.02 -20.48
CA GLY A 217 6.36 20.26 -21.86
C GLY A 217 7.25 21.49 -22.05
N PRO A 218 7.34 22.00 -23.30
CA PRO A 218 8.12 23.17 -23.65
C PRO A 218 7.88 24.38 -22.74
N GLN A 219 8.93 25.18 -22.51
CA GLN A 219 8.88 26.43 -21.72
C GLN A 219 8.40 26.27 -20.28
N ASN A 220 8.35 25.03 -19.77
CA ASN A 220 7.85 24.73 -18.43
C ASN A 220 6.39 25.15 -18.18
N ALA A 221 5.61 25.37 -19.24
CA ALA A 221 4.25 25.94 -19.19
C ALA A 221 3.27 25.21 -20.14
N SER A 222 3.58 23.96 -20.47
CA SER A 222 2.79 23.09 -21.34
C SER A 222 2.97 21.63 -20.88
N ALA A 223 2.53 20.68 -21.69
CA ALA A 223 2.71 19.25 -21.45
C ALA A 223 3.17 18.53 -22.72
N VAL A 224 3.77 17.36 -22.52
CA VAL A 224 3.91 16.32 -23.54
C VAL A 224 3.27 15.06 -23.00
N TRP A 225 2.51 14.37 -23.84
CA TRP A 225 1.85 13.14 -23.44
C TRP A 225 1.75 12.13 -24.58
N ALA A 226 1.66 10.86 -24.20
CA ALA A 226 1.41 9.74 -25.11
C ALA A 226 0.51 8.71 -24.43
N ALA A 227 -0.30 8.02 -25.21
CA ALA A 227 -1.11 6.92 -24.74
C ALA A 227 -1.03 5.72 -25.69
N GLN A 228 -1.07 4.52 -25.13
CA GLN A 228 -1.08 3.25 -25.85
C GLN A 228 -2.22 2.36 -25.35
N ARG A 229 -3.00 1.82 -26.29
CA ARG A 229 -4.06 0.86 -26.01
C ARG A 229 -3.47 -0.49 -25.60
N VAL A 230 -4.03 -1.08 -24.55
CA VAL A 230 -3.75 -2.45 -24.13
C VAL A 230 -4.67 -3.39 -24.92
N LEU A 231 -4.12 -4.49 -25.43
CA LEU A 231 -4.94 -5.49 -26.14
C LEU A 231 -5.99 -6.07 -25.20
N ASP A 232 -7.18 -6.35 -25.72
CA ASP A 232 -8.29 -6.90 -24.93
C ASP A 232 -7.92 -8.22 -24.22
N THR A 233 -6.97 -9.00 -24.76
CA THR A 233 -6.48 -10.28 -24.20
C THR A 233 -5.28 -10.12 -23.26
N HIS A 234 -4.78 -8.91 -23.06
CA HIS A 234 -3.55 -8.66 -22.30
C HIS A 234 -3.81 -7.99 -20.95
N MET A 235 -2.79 -8.03 -20.10
CA MET A 235 -2.65 -7.16 -18.94
C MET A 235 -1.34 -6.37 -18.97
N VAL A 236 -1.36 -5.18 -18.40
CA VAL A 236 -0.21 -4.27 -18.26
C VAL A 236 0.03 -3.97 -16.79
N VAL A 237 1.28 -3.67 -16.46
CA VAL A 237 1.70 -3.17 -15.14
C VAL A 237 2.63 -1.98 -15.34
N VAL A 238 2.46 -0.96 -14.51
CA VAL A 238 3.36 0.20 -14.43
C VAL A 238 3.82 0.33 -12.98
N ALA A 239 5.13 0.48 -12.81
CA ALA A 239 5.79 0.56 -11.51
C ALA A 239 6.84 1.67 -11.50
N ASN A 240 6.36 2.92 -11.51
CA ASN A 240 7.15 4.16 -11.42
C ASN A 240 8.16 4.45 -12.54
N GLY A 241 7.85 3.97 -13.75
CA GLY A 241 8.60 4.27 -14.96
C GLY A 241 7.71 4.13 -16.18
N PHE A 242 7.95 4.97 -17.19
CA PHE A 242 7.23 4.88 -18.46
C PHE A 242 7.46 3.53 -19.14
N VAL A 243 6.39 3.02 -19.76
CA VAL A 243 6.39 1.71 -20.45
C VAL A 243 5.99 1.79 -21.93
N ILE A 244 5.59 2.97 -22.43
CA ILE A 244 5.21 3.14 -23.84
C ILE A 244 6.51 3.29 -24.64
N ARG A 245 6.78 2.34 -25.53
CA ARG A 245 8.01 2.26 -26.32
C ARG A 245 7.80 2.86 -27.70
N GLU A 246 8.18 2.12 -28.73
CA GLU A 246 7.96 2.51 -30.12
C GLU A 246 6.49 2.81 -30.39
N MET A 247 6.22 3.99 -30.92
CA MET A 247 4.88 4.45 -31.27
C MET A 247 4.70 4.47 -32.79
N ASP A 248 3.52 4.04 -33.23
CA ASP A 248 3.04 4.23 -34.59
C ASP A 248 1.92 5.28 -34.58
N LEU A 249 2.27 6.54 -34.77
CA LEU A 249 1.31 7.66 -34.68
C LEU A 249 0.31 7.71 -35.84
N ASP A 250 0.50 6.89 -36.86
CA ASP A 250 -0.47 6.69 -37.95
C ASP A 250 -1.56 5.66 -37.59
N ASP A 251 -1.44 4.97 -36.44
CA ASP A 251 -2.43 4.02 -35.90
C ASP A 251 -3.18 4.63 -34.69
N PRO A 252 -4.23 5.44 -34.92
CA PRO A 252 -5.02 6.07 -33.85
C PRO A 252 -5.85 5.05 -33.05
N ASP A 253 -5.99 3.81 -33.52
CA ASP A 253 -6.67 2.76 -32.75
C ASP A 253 -5.79 2.22 -31.63
N ARG A 254 -4.46 2.36 -31.75
CA ARG A 254 -3.48 1.93 -30.76
C ARG A 254 -2.76 3.05 -30.04
N PHE A 255 -2.57 4.21 -30.67
CA PHE A 255 -1.77 5.29 -30.11
C PHE A 255 -2.50 6.64 -30.15
N MET A 256 -2.27 7.44 -29.11
CA MET A 256 -2.66 8.85 -29.06
C MET A 256 -1.47 9.64 -28.50
N ALA A 257 -1.26 10.89 -28.92
CA ALA A 257 -0.18 11.71 -28.38
C ALA A 257 -0.46 13.19 -28.53
N SER A 258 0.26 14.02 -27.77
CA SER A 258 0.26 15.47 -27.95
C SER A 258 0.86 15.87 -29.30
N GLY A 259 0.36 16.94 -29.91
CA GLY A 259 0.85 17.41 -31.21
C GLY A 259 2.33 17.83 -31.23
N ASN A 260 2.92 18.07 -30.06
CA ASN A 260 4.34 18.41 -29.87
C ASN A 260 5.22 17.20 -29.46
N VAL A 261 4.68 15.97 -29.45
CA VAL A 261 5.40 14.78 -28.94
C VAL A 261 6.71 14.49 -29.68
N LEU A 262 6.77 14.71 -30.99
CA LEU A 262 7.98 14.50 -31.78
C LEU A 262 8.86 15.75 -31.79
N SER A 263 8.27 16.91 -32.09
CA SER A 263 9.02 18.15 -32.28
C SER A 263 9.77 18.59 -31.02
N PHE A 264 9.21 18.36 -29.83
CA PHE A 264 9.90 18.69 -28.59
C PHE A 264 11.09 17.75 -28.32
N ALA A 265 10.96 16.45 -28.60
CA ALA A 265 12.07 15.50 -28.47
C ALA A 265 13.20 15.81 -29.46
N GLU A 266 12.86 16.22 -30.69
CA GLU A 266 13.84 16.68 -31.69
C GLU A 266 14.56 17.95 -31.25
N GLU A 267 13.82 18.96 -30.78
CA GLU A 267 14.38 20.23 -30.30
C GLU A 267 15.35 20.03 -29.15
N MET A 268 15.02 19.12 -28.23
CA MET A 268 15.88 18.78 -27.09
C MET A 268 17.04 17.82 -27.43
N GLY A 269 17.08 17.31 -28.66
CA GLY A 269 18.08 16.32 -29.10
C GLY A 269 17.93 14.96 -28.43
N TRP A 270 16.75 14.63 -27.91
CA TRP A 270 16.44 13.34 -27.28
C TRP A 270 16.02 12.27 -28.29
N TRP A 271 15.64 12.68 -29.49
CA TRP A 271 15.35 11.79 -30.61
C TRP A 271 15.78 12.43 -31.94
N ASP A 272 16.24 11.61 -32.87
CA ASP A 272 16.51 12.00 -34.26
C ASP A 272 15.69 11.07 -35.18
N PRO A 273 14.84 11.60 -36.09
CA PRO A 273 14.07 10.80 -37.04
C PRO A 273 14.89 9.78 -37.84
N LYS A 274 16.20 10.03 -38.02
CA LYS A 274 17.12 9.10 -38.70
C LYS A 274 17.40 7.83 -37.89
N GLN A 275 17.14 7.82 -36.59
CA GLN A 275 17.33 6.65 -35.71
C GLN A 275 16.22 5.61 -35.84
N GLY A 276 15.11 5.95 -36.51
CA GLY A 276 13.98 5.04 -36.75
C GLY A 276 12.72 5.49 -36.02
N LYS A 277 11.93 4.51 -35.58
CA LYS A 277 10.65 4.77 -34.90
C LYS A 277 10.87 5.54 -33.59
N PHE A 278 9.89 6.37 -33.24
CA PHE A 278 9.93 7.15 -32.03
C PHE A 278 9.61 6.28 -30.80
N ASP A 279 10.54 6.17 -29.85
CA ASP A 279 10.34 5.53 -28.55
C ASP A 279 10.12 6.58 -27.47
N PHE A 280 8.88 6.66 -26.95
CA PHE A 280 8.50 7.69 -25.98
C PHE A 280 9.27 7.57 -24.67
N THR A 281 9.45 6.36 -24.15
CA THR A 281 10.16 6.12 -22.89
C THR A 281 11.63 6.50 -23.01
N ALA A 282 12.29 6.12 -24.11
CA ALA A 282 13.70 6.48 -24.33
C ALA A 282 13.90 8.00 -24.46
N ALA A 283 12.96 8.68 -25.14
CA ALA A 283 13.01 10.12 -25.34
C ALA A 283 12.73 10.91 -24.06
N TYR A 284 11.73 10.51 -23.25
CA TYR A 284 11.18 11.38 -22.20
C TYR A 284 11.34 10.89 -20.76
N ALA A 285 11.58 9.60 -20.52
CA ALA A 285 11.72 9.12 -19.14
C ALA A 285 13.03 9.58 -18.50
N SER A 286 12.99 9.79 -17.18
CA SER A 286 14.19 10.11 -16.40
C SER A 286 15.18 8.94 -16.50
N PRO A 287 16.48 9.19 -16.76
CA PRO A 287 17.50 8.14 -16.77
C PRO A 287 17.49 7.35 -15.47
N THR A 288 17.71 6.04 -15.54
CA THR A 288 17.80 5.22 -14.33
C THR A 288 19.20 5.38 -13.72
N PRO A 289 19.32 6.04 -12.55
CA PRO A 289 20.63 6.49 -12.05
C PRO A 289 21.50 5.35 -11.54
N ASP A 290 20.89 4.25 -11.09
CA ASP A 290 21.60 3.15 -10.44
C ASP A 290 20.84 1.81 -10.53
N PRO A 291 21.50 0.67 -10.26
CA PRO A 291 20.88 -0.66 -10.31
C PRO A 291 19.76 -0.91 -9.29
N VAL A 292 19.77 -0.23 -8.14
CA VAL A 292 18.68 -0.33 -7.14
C VAL A 292 17.42 0.26 -7.73
N ARG A 293 17.48 1.45 -8.36
CA ARG A 293 16.31 2.04 -9.02
C ARG A 293 15.82 1.18 -10.19
N ALA A 294 16.73 0.58 -10.97
CA ALA A 294 16.35 -0.35 -12.03
C ALA A 294 15.52 -1.53 -11.49
N LEU A 295 15.94 -2.12 -10.38
CA LEU A 295 15.27 -3.24 -9.73
C LEU A 295 13.99 -2.83 -8.99
N TYR A 296 13.99 -1.65 -8.35
CA TYR A 296 12.83 -1.04 -7.69
C TYR A 296 11.59 -0.99 -8.60
N MET A 297 11.80 -0.68 -9.88
CA MET A 297 10.75 -0.64 -10.89
C MET A 297 10.56 -2.02 -11.53
N GLY A 298 11.62 -2.57 -12.13
CA GLY A 298 11.54 -3.76 -12.96
C GLY A 298 11.15 -5.03 -12.21
N ARG A 299 11.46 -5.15 -10.91
CA ARG A 299 11.12 -6.35 -10.15
C ARG A 299 9.63 -6.46 -9.85
N ARG A 300 8.93 -5.34 -9.67
CA ARG A 300 7.46 -5.33 -9.55
C ARG A 300 6.78 -5.68 -10.88
N ILE A 301 7.28 -5.13 -11.99
CA ILE A 301 6.81 -5.47 -13.34
C ILE A 301 6.96 -6.98 -13.58
N TRP A 302 8.17 -7.50 -13.39
CA TRP A 302 8.45 -8.93 -13.51
C TRP A 302 7.52 -9.75 -12.63
N ARG A 303 7.35 -9.38 -11.36
CA ARG A 303 6.59 -10.19 -10.41
C ARG A 303 5.12 -10.31 -10.78
N VAL A 304 4.51 -9.24 -11.27
CA VAL A 304 3.14 -9.31 -11.79
C VAL A 304 3.06 -10.27 -12.97
N PHE A 305 3.97 -10.15 -13.94
CA PHE A 305 4.00 -11.03 -15.11
C PHE A 305 4.32 -12.50 -14.75
N ASP A 306 5.23 -12.76 -13.80
CA ASP A 306 5.57 -14.09 -13.29
C ASP A 306 4.36 -14.79 -12.64
N LEU A 307 3.50 -14.04 -11.96
CA LEU A 307 2.32 -14.59 -11.29
C LEU A 307 1.15 -14.92 -12.23
N VAL A 308 1.11 -14.32 -13.42
CA VAL A 308 -0.04 -14.39 -14.34
C VAL A 308 0.30 -15.05 -15.68
N ALA A 309 1.55 -14.98 -16.10
CA ALA A 309 2.09 -15.57 -17.32
C ALA A 309 3.44 -16.26 -17.05
N PRO A 310 3.53 -17.19 -16.07
CA PRO A 310 4.77 -17.92 -15.77
C PRO A 310 5.32 -18.70 -16.98
N SER A 311 4.46 -19.03 -17.97
CA SER A 311 4.88 -19.65 -19.23
C SER A 311 5.94 -18.85 -19.99
N LEU A 312 6.00 -17.52 -19.80
CA LEU A 312 6.97 -16.64 -20.46
C LEU A 312 8.38 -16.75 -19.88
N GLN A 313 8.53 -17.25 -18.64
CA GLN A 313 9.83 -17.43 -17.97
C GLN A 313 10.72 -16.18 -18.02
N LEU A 314 10.12 -15.00 -17.82
CA LEU A 314 10.84 -13.72 -17.87
C LEU A 314 11.97 -13.67 -16.82
N ASP A 315 13.14 -13.17 -17.22
CA ASP A 315 14.31 -13.06 -16.32
C ASP A 315 14.10 -11.93 -15.30
N SER A 316 14.04 -12.31 -14.03
CA SER A 316 13.79 -11.41 -12.90
C SER A 316 14.90 -10.39 -12.62
N ARG A 317 16.05 -10.53 -13.29
CA ARG A 317 17.26 -9.73 -13.05
C ARG A 317 17.36 -8.50 -13.96
N LEU A 318 16.50 -8.36 -14.96
CA LEU A 318 16.64 -7.34 -16.01
C LEU A 318 16.44 -5.90 -15.51
N GLY A 319 15.67 -5.71 -14.44
CA GLY A 319 15.28 -4.35 -14.01
C GLY A 319 14.46 -3.61 -15.06
N HIS A 320 14.41 -2.27 -14.96
CA HIS A 320 13.77 -1.40 -15.94
C HIS A 320 14.75 -0.28 -16.32
N TYR A 321 14.92 -0.07 -17.62
CA TYR A 321 15.81 0.94 -18.20
C TYR A 321 15.08 1.77 -19.25
N PRO A 322 15.13 3.10 -19.20
CA PRO A 322 14.57 3.96 -20.24
C PRO A 322 15.18 3.76 -21.62
N GLU A 323 16.48 3.47 -21.67
CA GLU A 323 17.28 3.50 -22.91
C GLU A 323 17.01 2.31 -23.84
N PHE A 324 16.46 1.21 -23.29
CA PHE A 324 16.14 0.00 -24.05
C PHE A 324 15.04 -0.81 -23.34
N PRO A 325 14.23 -1.59 -24.09
CA PRO A 325 13.17 -2.39 -23.50
C PRO A 325 13.74 -3.55 -22.65
N THR A 326 13.18 -3.76 -21.46
CA THR A 326 13.50 -4.91 -20.58
C THR A 326 12.39 -5.93 -20.50
N TYR A 327 11.15 -5.48 -20.34
CA TYR A 327 9.94 -6.30 -20.31
C TYR A 327 8.95 -5.80 -21.39
N PRO A 328 8.05 -6.67 -21.89
CA PRO A 328 7.02 -6.25 -22.85
C PRO A 328 6.06 -5.23 -22.23
N PHE A 329 5.44 -4.39 -23.07
CA PHE A 329 4.43 -3.43 -22.64
C PHE A 329 3.27 -4.10 -21.90
N SER A 330 2.83 -5.27 -22.37
CA SER A 330 1.76 -6.06 -21.76
C SER A 330 1.93 -7.54 -22.10
N VAL A 331 1.30 -8.43 -21.33
CA VAL A 331 1.35 -9.89 -21.53
C VAL A 331 -0.06 -10.48 -21.57
N GLU A 332 -0.25 -11.54 -22.35
CA GLU A 332 -1.45 -12.38 -22.25
C GLU A 332 -1.31 -13.30 -21.02
N PRO A 333 -2.21 -13.22 -20.03
CA PRO A 333 -2.19 -14.15 -18.90
C PRO A 333 -2.41 -15.61 -19.34
N ASP A 334 -1.70 -16.56 -18.71
CA ASP A 334 -1.82 -18.01 -19.01
C ASP A 334 -3.24 -18.55 -18.76
N ARG A 335 -4.02 -17.83 -17.96
CA ARG A 335 -5.45 -18.06 -17.76
C ARG A 335 -6.17 -16.74 -17.54
N LYS A 336 -7.47 -16.73 -17.82
CA LYS A 336 -8.34 -15.60 -17.46
C LYS A 336 -8.27 -15.29 -15.97
N LEU A 337 -8.30 -14.01 -15.66
CA LEU A 337 -8.20 -13.45 -14.32
C LEU A 337 -9.58 -12.99 -13.81
N ASP A 338 -9.78 -13.09 -12.50
CA ASP A 338 -10.92 -12.46 -11.83
C ASP A 338 -10.45 -11.33 -10.89
N VAL A 339 -11.40 -10.65 -10.24
CA VAL A 339 -11.08 -9.60 -9.26
C VAL A 339 -10.25 -10.15 -8.09
N ALA A 340 -10.45 -11.41 -7.68
CA ALA A 340 -9.70 -12.02 -6.60
C ALA A 340 -8.23 -12.26 -6.99
N ASP A 341 -7.96 -12.55 -8.26
CA ASP A 341 -6.59 -12.63 -8.78
C ASP A 341 -5.88 -11.28 -8.72
N VAL A 342 -6.53 -10.20 -9.17
CA VAL A 342 -5.92 -8.87 -9.17
C VAL A 342 -5.72 -8.34 -7.75
N THR A 343 -6.70 -8.51 -6.86
CA THR A 343 -6.52 -8.15 -5.44
C THR A 343 -5.39 -8.95 -4.78
N ARG A 344 -5.15 -10.21 -5.18
CA ARG A 344 -3.99 -10.99 -4.70
C ARG A 344 -2.65 -10.44 -5.21
N LEU A 345 -2.58 -9.90 -6.43
CA LEU A 345 -1.37 -9.26 -6.94
C LEU A 345 -0.99 -8.04 -6.09
N LEU A 346 -1.97 -7.21 -5.71
CA LEU A 346 -1.73 -6.02 -4.87
C LEU A 346 -1.15 -6.37 -3.48
N ARG A 347 -1.31 -7.62 -3.03
CA ARG A 347 -0.82 -8.12 -1.73
C ARG A 347 0.60 -8.65 -1.74
N ASP A 348 1.24 -8.70 -2.90
CA ASP A 348 2.50 -9.39 -3.07
C ASP A 348 3.69 -8.59 -2.49
N TYR A 349 4.55 -9.31 -1.77
CA TYR A 349 5.83 -8.88 -1.24
C TYR A 349 6.95 -9.86 -1.62
N PHE A 350 6.84 -10.42 -2.83
CA PHE A 350 7.73 -11.41 -3.45
C PHE A 350 7.74 -12.78 -2.78
N GLN A 351 6.69 -13.14 -2.03
CA GLN A 351 6.63 -14.40 -1.30
C GLN A 351 6.81 -15.62 -2.20
N GLY A 352 7.61 -16.58 -1.71
CA GLY A 352 7.91 -17.81 -2.46
C GLY A 352 8.97 -17.66 -3.56
N THR A 353 9.64 -16.51 -3.65
CA THR A 353 10.77 -16.28 -4.56
C THR A 353 12.08 -16.12 -3.79
N GLN A 354 13.20 -16.04 -4.50
CA GLN A 354 14.50 -15.67 -3.88
C GLN A 354 14.54 -14.23 -3.34
N TYR A 355 13.51 -13.42 -3.63
CA TYR A 355 13.38 -12.02 -3.21
C TYR A 355 12.35 -11.83 -2.09
N ASP A 356 11.84 -12.93 -1.52
CA ASP A 356 10.82 -12.93 -0.49
C ASP A 356 11.23 -12.09 0.73
N LEU A 357 10.54 -10.97 0.93
CA LEU A 357 10.85 -10.02 2.00
C LEU A 357 10.56 -10.57 3.40
N SER A 358 9.80 -11.67 3.53
CA SER A 358 9.60 -12.36 4.81
C SER A 358 10.78 -13.24 5.23
N LYS A 359 11.87 -13.25 4.45
CA LYS A 359 13.06 -14.10 4.68
C LYS A 359 14.31 -13.28 4.98
N GLY A 360 15.31 -13.96 5.53
CA GLY A 360 16.64 -13.42 5.79
C GLY A 360 16.71 -12.53 7.02
N LEU A 361 17.92 -12.03 7.30
CA LEU A 361 18.21 -11.24 8.49
C LEU A 361 17.35 -9.97 8.58
N ALA A 362 17.12 -9.30 7.45
CA ALA A 362 16.35 -8.07 7.38
C ALA A 362 14.86 -8.25 7.75
N ALA A 363 14.32 -9.48 7.66
CA ALA A 363 12.95 -9.78 8.08
C ALA A 363 12.82 -10.01 9.59
N GLY A 364 13.95 -10.02 10.31
CA GLY A 364 14.00 -10.33 11.74
C GLY A 364 13.60 -11.78 12.05
N PRO A 365 13.46 -12.12 13.35
CA PRO A 365 13.17 -13.49 13.78
C PRO A 365 11.79 -13.99 13.34
N PHE A 366 10.87 -13.07 13.04
CA PHE A 366 9.46 -13.38 12.79
C PHE A 366 9.02 -13.10 11.36
N GLY A 367 9.97 -12.88 10.44
CA GLY A 367 9.69 -12.81 9.00
C GLY A 367 8.87 -11.61 8.56
N ASN A 368 9.08 -10.44 9.17
CA ASN A 368 8.37 -9.21 8.81
C ASN A 368 8.85 -8.70 7.42
N PRO A 369 7.95 -8.58 6.42
CA PRO A 369 8.31 -8.12 5.08
C PRO A 369 8.47 -6.61 4.95
N MET A 370 8.13 -5.83 5.98
CA MET A 370 8.18 -4.37 5.90
C MET A 370 9.63 -3.85 5.92
N ARG A 371 9.92 -2.91 5.03
CA ARG A 371 11.21 -2.21 4.92
C ARG A 371 10.94 -0.72 4.90
N TRP A 372 11.30 -0.03 5.99
CA TRP A 372 11.09 1.40 6.11
C TRP A 372 12.12 2.18 5.28
N GLY A 373 11.64 3.19 4.57
CA GLY A 373 12.49 4.26 4.05
C GLY A 373 12.83 5.28 5.12
N GLY A 374 13.74 6.20 4.81
CA GLY A 374 14.21 7.25 5.71
C GLY A 374 15.67 7.58 5.42
N ASP A 375 16.25 8.50 6.19
CA ASP A 375 17.65 8.92 6.04
C ASP A 375 18.61 7.72 6.15
N GLU A 376 19.29 7.42 5.05
CA GLU A 376 20.20 6.29 4.91
C GLU A 376 21.56 6.51 5.60
N LYS A 377 21.79 7.67 6.24
CA LYS A 377 23.00 8.00 7.01
C LYS A 377 24.31 7.79 6.23
N GLY A 378 24.26 8.01 4.91
CA GLY A 378 25.41 7.81 4.02
C GLY A 378 25.74 6.35 3.68
N VAL A 379 24.89 5.40 4.08
CA VAL A 379 25.03 3.99 3.70
C VAL A 379 24.48 3.79 2.29
N VAL A 380 25.34 3.35 1.38
CA VAL A 380 24.94 3.05 -0.01
C VAL A 380 24.22 1.69 -0.04
N GLY A 381 22.99 1.69 -0.55
CA GLY A 381 22.20 0.47 -0.73
C GLY A 381 20.71 0.77 -0.91
N GLY A 382 19.89 -0.27 -0.88
CA GLY A 382 18.45 -0.15 -0.90
C GLY A 382 17.75 -1.48 -0.68
N TRP A 383 16.43 -1.43 -0.50
CA TRP A 383 15.58 -2.60 -0.33
C TRP A 383 14.82 -2.90 -1.62
N GLU A 384 14.46 -4.17 -1.81
CA GLU A 384 13.45 -4.50 -2.80
C GLU A 384 12.15 -3.78 -2.46
N ARG A 385 11.51 -3.21 -3.48
CA ARG A 385 10.21 -2.58 -3.32
C ARG A 385 9.09 -3.57 -3.64
N PRO A 386 8.30 -3.99 -2.65
CA PRO A 386 7.13 -4.82 -2.90
C PRO A 386 5.97 -4.00 -3.46
N ILE A 387 4.92 -4.68 -3.92
CA ILE A 387 3.66 -4.07 -4.33
C ILE A 387 2.89 -3.63 -3.08
N SER A 388 2.72 -4.53 -2.10
CA SER A 388 2.15 -4.16 -0.80
C SER A 388 3.22 -3.66 0.15
N MET A 389 3.10 -2.42 0.64
CA MET A 389 4.09 -1.86 1.55
C MET A 389 3.49 -0.96 2.64
N TYR A 390 4.31 -0.60 3.63
CA TYR A 390 3.87 0.16 4.82
C TYR A 390 3.36 1.59 4.52
N ARG A 391 3.67 2.14 3.34
CA ARG A 391 3.22 3.47 2.89
C ARG A 391 1.88 3.44 2.16
N THR A 392 1.32 2.26 1.88
CA THR A 392 0.06 2.21 1.14
C THR A 392 -1.07 2.78 1.99
N VAL A 393 -1.65 3.91 1.57
CA VAL A 393 -2.77 4.55 2.25
C VAL A 393 -4.08 3.87 1.85
N PHE A 394 -4.23 3.57 0.56
CA PHE A 394 -5.35 2.83 0.02
C PHE A 394 -4.93 2.04 -1.22
N SER A 395 -5.81 1.14 -1.63
CA SER A 395 -5.68 0.43 -2.90
C SER A 395 -7.05 0.05 -3.41
N PHE A 396 -7.16 -0.19 -4.72
CA PHE A 396 -8.42 -0.64 -5.29
C PHE A 396 -8.24 -1.57 -6.48
N VAL A 397 -9.34 -2.24 -6.83
CA VAL A 397 -9.59 -2.80 -8.16
C VAL A 397 -10.92 -2.23 -8.66
N LEU A 398 -10.89 -1.47 -9.74
CA LEU A 398 -12.04 -0.91 -10.42
C LEU A 398 -12.45 -1.87 -11.52
N GLN A 399 -13.71 -2.26 -11.51
CA GLN A 399 -14.29 -3.21 -12.43
C GLN A 399 -15.36 -2.51 -13.26
N ALA A 400 -15.19 -2.46 -14.58
CA ALA A 400 -16.20 -1.96 -15.51
C ALA A 400 -16.75 -3.12 -16.36
N ARG A 401 -18.08 -3.20 -16.46
CA ARG A 401 -18.81 -4.28 -17.12
C ARG A 401 -19.84 -3.69 -18.09
N ALA A 402 -19.43 -3.63 -19.35
CA ALA A 402 -20.20 -3.13 -20.49
C ALA A 402 -21.62 -3.71 -20.62
N HIS A 403 -21.78 -4.98 -20.21
CA HIS A 403 -23.01 -5.74 -20.41
C HIS A 403 -24.04 -5.54 -19.28
N LEU A 404 -23.76 -4.68 -18.31
CA LEU A 404 -24.64 -4.36 -17.18
C LEU A 404 -24.92 -2.85 -17.14
N PRO A 405 -26.08 -2.40 -16.61
CA PRO A 405 -26.34 -0.99 -16.32
C PRO A 405 -25.25 -0.42 -15.41
N ASP A 406 -24.93 0.87 -15.53
CA ASP A 406 -23.76 1.46 -14.87
C ASP A 406 -23.76 1.25 -13.35
N GLU A 407 -24.92 1.39 -12.71
CA GLU A 407 -25.11 1.15 -11.27
C GLU A 407 -24.63 -0.24 -10.82
N VAL A 408 -24.80 -1.23 -11.69
CA VAL A 408 -24.46 -2.61 -11.43
C VAL A 408 -23.06 -2.92 -11.96
N GLY A 409 -22.77 -2.49 -13.19
CA GLY A 409 -21.57 -2.85 -13.93
C GLY A 409 -20.31 -2.33 -13.30
N GLY A 410 -20.33 -1.08 -12.82
CA GLY A 410 -19.18 -0.42 -12.21
C GLY A 410 -19.04 -0.72 -10.72
N VAL A 411 -17.92 -1.33 -10.34
CA VAL A 411 -17.61 -1.64 -8.94
C VAL A 411 -16.20 -1.20 -8.58
N ALA A 412 -16.09 -0.34 -7.57
CA ALA A 412 -14.84 -0.03 -6.91
C ALA A 412 -14.63 -0.99 -5.74
N TRP A 413 -13.78 -1.99 -5.91
CA TRP A 413 -13.32 -2.86 -4.83
C TRP A 413 -12.23 -2.11 -4.07
N TYR A 414 -12.57 -1.45 -2.98
CA TYR A 414 -11.70 -0.50 -2.27
C TYR A 414 -11.19 -1.07 -0.95
N GLY A 415 -9.88 -0.97 -0.71
CA GLY A 415 -9.21 -1.42 0.50
C GLY A 415 -8.38 -0.29 1.11
N GLN A 416 -8.44 -0.14 2.44
CA GLN A 416 -7.64 0.86 3.16
C GLN A 416 -6.39 0.24 3.78
N SER A 417 -5.32 1.03 3.89
CA SER A 417 -3.99 0.61 4.35
C SER A 417 -3.34 -0.46 3.44
N SER A 418 -2.23 -1.05 3.89
CA SER A 418 -1.42 -2.00 3.12
C SER A 418 -2.19 -3.26 2.72
N PRO A 419 -2.28 -3.57 1.40
CA PRO A 419 -3.10 -4.66 0.87
C PRO A 419 -2.94 -6.02 1.55
N HIS A 420 -1.72 -6.38 1.97
CA HIS A 420 -1.42 -7.67 2.58
C HIS A 420 -2.22 -7.95 3.86
N ALA A 421 -2.75 -6.91 4.53
CA ALA A 421 -3.70 -7.05 5.64
C ALA A 421 -5.03 -6.30 5.42
N SER A 422 -5.45 -6.04 4.19
CA SER A 422 -6.70 -5.30 3.89
C SER A 422 -7.79 -6.18 3.30
N VAL A 423 -9.05 -5.78 3.50
CA VAL A 423 -10.24 -6.36 2.84
C VAL A 423 -10.74 -5.36 1.81
N TYR A 424 -10.98 -5.82 0.58
CA TYR A 424 -11.55 -5.00 -0.48
C TYR A 424 -13.07 -5.04 -0.43
N VAL A 425 -13.67 -3.91 -0.09
CA VAL A 425 -15.12 -3.74 0.04
C VAL A 425 -15.68 -3.21 -1.29
N PRO A 426 -16.78 -3.79 -1.83
CA PRO A 426 -17.35 -3.37 -3.10
C PRO A 426 -18.26 -2.15 -2.93
N PHE A 427 -17.92 -1.06 -3.62
CA PHE A 427 -18.79 0.11 -3.78
C PHE A 427 -19.28 0.19 -5.22
N SER A 428 -20.57 0.44 -5.43
CA SER A 428 -21.09 0.73 -6.77
C SER A 428 -20.63 2.11 -7.21
N CYS A 429 -20.23 2.27 -8.48
CA CYS A 429 -19.82 3.56 -9.03
C CYS A 429 -20.93 4.62 -9.03
N ALA A 430 -22.19 4.19 -8.91
CA ALA A 430 -23.36 5.05 -8.88
C ALA A 430 -23.85 5.39 -7.46
N GLN A 431 -23.14 4.97 -6.41
CA GLN A 431 -23.45 5.41 -5.05
C GLN A 431 -23.32 6.93 -4.94
N GLN A 432 -24.29 7.56 -4.27
CA GLN A 432 -24.26 8.99 -3.97
C GLN A 432 -23.65 9.26 -2.59
N GLU A 433 -23.73 8.28 -1.69
CA GLU A 433 -23.16 8.36 -0.35
C GLU A 433 -22.37 7.11 -0.01
N ILE A 434 -21.35 7.31 0.83
CA ILE A 434 -20.44 6.29 1.35
C ILE A 434 -20.48 6.30 2.88
N PRO A 435 -20.12 5.19 3.55
CA PRO A 435 -20.22 5.10 5.00
C PRO A 435 -19.28 6.08 5.71
N ALA A 436 -19.74 6.61 6.84
CA ALA A 436 -18.97 7.55 7.68
C ALA A 436 -17.54 7.06 7.98
N ALA A 437 -17.33 5.76 8.15
CA ALA A 437 -16.00 5.19 8.41
C ALA A 437 -14.98 5.44 7.30
N TYR A 438 -15.41 5.64 6.06
CA TYR A 438 -14.55 5.88 4.89
C TYR A 438 -14.31 7.37 4.61
N VAL A 439 -15.08 8.26 5.24
CA VAL A 439 -14.91 9.74 5.19
C VAL A 439 -14.34 10.30 6.49
N LEU A 440 -13.89 9.43 7.39
CA LEU A 440 -13.34 9.81 8.69
C LEU A 440 -11.89 9.33 8.83
N GLY A 441 -11.03 10.21 9.33
CA GLY A 441 -9.71 9.84 9.85
C GLY A 441 -8.62 10.84 9.49
N LYS A 442 -7.69 11.03 10.43
CA LYS A 442 -6.39 11.67 10.20
C LYS A 442 -5.31 10.70 10.65
N GLU A 443 -4.18 10.65 9.94
CA GLU A 443 -3.07 9.76 10.31
C GLU A 443 -2.41 10.10 11.66
N SER A 444 -2.51 11.36 12.11
CA SER A 444 -1.95 11.80 13.38
C SER A 444 -2.86 11.53 14.59
N GLU A 445 -4.14 11.21 14.37
CA GLU A 445 -5.15 11.10 15.43
C GLU A 445 -5.89 9.77 15.31
N PHE A 446 -5.61 8.83 16.23
CA PHE A 446 -6.32 7.57 16.27
C PHE A 446 -7.83 7.77 16.42
N ALA A 447 -8.60 7.22 15.49
CA ALA A 447 -10.06 7.26 15.53
C ALA A 447 -10.63 5.86 15.31
N HIS A 448 -11.24 5.28 16.35
CA HIS A 448 -11.87 3.95 16.26
C HIS A 448 -12.96 3.88 15.19
N GLY A 449 -13.66 4.99 14.91
CA GLY A 449 -14.68 5.04 13.85
C GLY A 449 -14.12 5.02 12.42
N SER A 450 -12.80 5.19 12.23
CA SER A 450 -12.17 5.27 10.90
C SER A 450 -11.85 3.88 10.36
N ALA A 451 -12.25 3.63 9.11
CA ALA A 451 -11.89 2.42 8.38
C ALA A 451 -10.37 2.30 8.22
N TRP A 452 -9.67 3.42 7.95
CA TRP A 452 -8.22 3.43 7.82
C TRP A 452 -7.54 2.90 9.07
N TRP A 453 -7.91 3.45 10.24
CA TRP A 453 -7.32 3.05 11.51
C TRP A 453 -7.59 1.58 11.86
N ALA A 454 -8.74 1.04 11.45
CA ALA A 454 -9.04 -0.38 11.65
C ALA A 454 -8.01 -1.28 10.93
N PHE A 455 -7.74 -1.00 9.66
CA PHE A 455 -6.78 -1.77 8.88
C PHE A 455 -5.32 -1.45 9.25
N ALA A 456 -4.99 -0.17 9.43
CA ALA A 456 -3.66 0.28 9.81
C ALA A 456 -3.23 -0.28 11.18
N PHE A 457 -4.14 -0.37 12.15
CA PHE A 457 -3.86 -0.99 13.45
C PHE A 457 -3.46 -2.46 13.29
N VAL A 458 -4.23 -3.24 12.54
CA VAL A 458 -3.92 -4.67 12.32
C VAL A 458 -2.62 -4.85 11.54
N ASN A 459 -2.37 -4.02 10.52
CA ASN A 459 -1.09 -3.99 9.78
C ASN A 459 0.10 -3.80 10.73
N ASN A 460 0.06 -2.77 11.58
CA ASN A 460 1.12 -2.49 12.55
C ASN A 460 1.24 -3.58 13.62
N TRP A 461 0.12 -4.08 14.15
CA TRP A 461 0.13 -5.14 15.16
C TRP A 461 0.78 -6.43 14.63
N SER A 462 0.56 -6.73 13.34
CA SER A 462 1.12 -7.92 12.69
C SER A 462 2.65 -7.94 12.70
N MET A 463 3.30 -6.78 12.75
CA MET A 463 4.76 -6.66 12.68
C MET A 463 5.46 -7.24 13.91
N LEU A 464 4.77 -7.35 15.06
CA LEU A 464 5.31 -7.93 16.29
C LEU A 464 5.66 -9.42 16.14
N ARG A 465 4.80 -10.16 15.42
CA ARG A 465 4.88 -11.63 15.24
C ARG A 465 4.32 -12.02 13.87
N PHE A 466 4.92 -11.49 12.80
CA PHE A 466 4.38 -11.64 11.45
C PHE A 466 4.21 -13.12 11.05
N ASP A 467 5.15 -13.99 11.42
CA ASP A 467 5.09 -15.45 11.26
C ASP A 467 3.77 -16.08 11.73
N ALA A 468 3.23 -15.60 12.84
CA ALA A 468 2.01 -16.12 13.44
C ALA A 468 0.77 -15.27 13.09
N ILE A 469 0.83 -13.97 13.32
CA ILE A 469 -0.30 -13.04 13.17
C ILE A 469 -0.74 -12.97 11.70
N SER A 470 0.20 -12.98 10.73
CA SER A 470 -0.15 -12.94 9.30
C SER A 470 -0.97 -14.14 8.83
N ARG A 471 -0.90 -15.29 9.53
CA ARG A 471 -1.72 -16.48 9.20
C ARG A 471 -3.18 -16.25 9.58
N ASP A 472 -3.42 -15.74 10.78
CA ASP A 472 -4.77 -15.39 11.23
C ASP A 472 -5.37 -14.26 10.40
N ILE A 473 -4.56 -13.24 10.07
CA ILE A 473 -4.96 -12.14 9.18
C ILE A 473 -5.38 -12.69 7.82
N ARG A 474 -4.54 -13.52 7.17
CA ARG A 474 -4.88 -14.10 5.85
C ARG A 474 -6.15 -14.94 5.90
N ALA A 475 -6.35 -15.72 6.96
CA ALA A 475 -7.57 -16.51 7.15
C ALA A 475 -8.80 -15.59 7.29
N ARG A 476 -8.70 -14.53 8.11
CA ARG A 476 -9.79 -13.59 8.30
C ARG A 476 -10.14 -12.80 7.03
N ILE A 477 -9.12 -12.41 6.27
CA ILE A 477 -9.35 -11.77 4.98
C ILE A 477 -10.01 -12.73 4.00
N ALA A 478 -9.57 -13.99 3.92
CA ALA A 478 -10.21 -14.97 3.04
C ALA A 478 -11.71 -15.13 3.33
N GLU A 479 -12.09 -15.13 4.61
CA GLU A 479 -13.48 -15.17 5.07
C GLU A 479 -14.26 -13.90 4.66
N LEU A 480 -13.78 -12.72 5.07
CA LEU A 480 -14.48 -11.45 4.81
C LEU A 480 -14.51 -11.08 3.33
N GLN A 481 -13.43 -11.34 2.59
CA GLN A 481 -13.37 -11.10 1.16
C GLN A 481 -14.35 -12.00 0.39
N LYS A 482 -14.49 -13.27 0.82
CA LYS A 482 -15.53 -14.17 0.28
C LYS A 482 -16.93 -13.64 0.55
N THR A 483 -17.19 -13.11 1.75
CA THR A 483 -18.46 -12.44 2.07
C THR A 483 -18.69 -11.27 1.12
N CYS A 484 -17.70 -10.39 0.92
CA CYS A 484 -17.79 -9.28 -0.02
C CYS A 484 -18.16 -9.72 -1.44
N TYR A 485 -17.49 -10.74 -1.98
CA TYR A 485 -17.81 -11.27 -3.32
C TYR A 485 -19.22 -11.89 -3.39
N THR A 486 -19.62 -12.61 -2.34
CA THR A 486 -20.91 -13.31 -2.30
C THR A 486 -22.06 -12.32 -2.19
N GLU A 487 -21.97 -11.35 -1.29
CA GLU A 487 -22.97 -10.31 -1.08
C GLU A 487 -23.08 -9.42 -2.33
N ARG A 488 -21.95 -9.04 -2.96
CA ARG A 488 -21.99 -8.30 -4.22
C ARG A 488 -22.76 -9.06 -5.30
N LYS A 489 -22.47 -10.35 -5.49
CA LYS A 489 -23.21 -11.20 -6.45
C LYS A 489 -24.69 -11.33 -6.10
N ALA A 490 -25.03 -11.41 -4.81
CA ALA A 490 -26.42 -11.45 -4.36
C ALA A 490 -27.16 -10.14 -4.68
N MET A 491 -26.51 -8.98 -4.48
CA MET A 491 -27.05 -7.67 -4.87
C MET A 491 -27.29 -7.59 -6.39
N GLU A 492 -26.34 -8.06 -7.21
CA GLU A 492 -26.49 -8.11 -8.67
C GLU A 492 -27.64 -9.04 -9.10
N HIS A 493 -27.73 -10.21 -8.47
CA HIS A 493 -28.82 -11.16 -8.72
C HIS A 493 -30.18 -10.54 -8.38
N HIS A 494 -30.29 -9.85 -7.24
CA HIS A 494 -31.53 -9.17 -6.84
C HIS A 494 -31.95 -8.13 -7.89
N VAL A 495 -31.03 -7.27 -8.32
CA VAL A 495 -31.31 -6.22 -9.32
C VAL A 495 -31.72 -6.83 -10.65
N THR A 496 -31.01 -7.86 -11.13
CA THR A 496 -31.27 -8.48 -12.44
C THR A 496 -32.54 -9.34 -12.49
N HIS A 497 -33.02 -9.84 -11.35
CA HIS A 497 -34.20 -10.73 -11.27
C HIS A 497 -35.46 -10.04 -10.74
N THR A 498 -35.36 -8.79 -10.30
CA THR A 498 -36.52 -8.00 -9.86
C THR A 498 -37.09 -7.22 -11.04
N LYS A 499 -38.34 -7.51 -11.41
CA LYS A 499 -39.04 -6.76 -12.46
C LYS A 499 -39.40 -5.36 -11.95
N SER A 500 -39.34 -4.37 -12.82
CA SER A 500 -39.84 -3.01 -12.59
C SER A 500 -39.01 -2.12 -11.65
N LEU A 501 -37.71 -2.37 -11.50
CA LEU A 501 -36.81 -1.41 -10.84
C LEU A 501 -36.45 -0.27 -11.81
N THR A 502 -36.60 0.97 -11.35
CA THR A 502 -36.02 2.13 -12.03
C THR A 502 -34.52 2.24 -11.73
N ALA A 503 -33.78 3.02 -12.51
CA ALA A 503 -32.36 3.31 -12.22
C ALA A 503 -32.17 3.90 -10.81
N SER A 504 -33.13 4.71 -10.33
CA SER A 504 -33.10 5.25 -8.97
C SER A 504 -33.27 4.15 -7.92
N ASP A 505 -34.20 3.21 -8.13
CA ASP A 505 -34.41 2.10 -7.19
C ASP A 505 -33.17 1.20 -7.08
N VAL A 506 -32.52 0.94 -8.23
CA VAL A 506 -31.26 0.18 -8.28
C VAL A 506 -30.16 0.90 -7.51
N ARG A 507 -29.96 2.21 -7.72
CA ARG A 507 -28.97 3.00 -6.99
C ARG A 507 -29.22 2.96 -5.48
N THR A 508 -30.43 3.24 -5.04
CA THR A 508 -30.78 3.25 -3.61
C THR A 508 -30.53 1.88 -2.98
N TYR A 509 -30.99 0.80 -3.61
CA TYR A 509 -30.76 -0.55 -3.11
C TYR A 509 -29.26 -0.89 -3.01
N LEU A 510 -28.49 -0.64 -4.07
CA LEU A 510 -27.06 -0.94 -4.07
C LEU A 510 -26.29 -0.10 -3.05
N GLN A 511 -26.64 1.18 -2.89
CA GLN A 511 -26.05 2.05 -1.88
C GLN A 511 -26.31 1.53 -0.47
N GLU A 512 -27.56 1.21 -0.13
CA GLU A 512 -27.91 0.71 1.20
C GLU A 512 -27.19 -0.61 1.52
N GLN A 513 -27.19 -1.55 0.58
CA GLN A 513 -26.56 -2.85 0.80
C GLN A 513 -25.03 -2.76 0.85
N SER A 514 -24.41 -1.95 -0.02
CA SER A 514 -22.96 -1.73 -0.02
C SER A 514 -22.52 -1.01 1.26
N ASN A 515 -23.27 0.01 1.70
CA ASN A 515 -22.95 0.74 2.93
C ASN A 515 -23.11 -0.15 4.17
N ARG A 516 -24.16 -0.98 4.22
CA ARG A 516 -24.36 -1.96 5.30
C ARG A 516 -23.22 -2.97 5.35
N LEU A 517 -22.81 -3.51 4.21
CA LEU A 517 -21.70 -4.46 4.11
C LEU A 517 -20.38 -3.80 4.54
N ALA A 518 -20.11 -2.59 4.08
CA ALA A 518 -18.91 -1.84 4.42
C ALA A 518 -18.80 -1.59 5.93
N SER A 519 -19.86 -1.10 6.58
CA SER A 519 -19.89 -0.91 8.04
C SER A 519 -19.68 -2.22 8.80
N ARG A 520 -20.35 -3.30 8.35
CA ARG A 520 -20.19 -4.63 8.93
C ARG A 520 -18.74 -5.11 8.86
N VAL A 521 -18.05 -4.93 7.73
CA VAL A 521 -16.64 -5.32 7.58
C VAL A 521 -15.77 -4.59 8.59
N ILE A 522 -16.00 -3.28 8.83
CA ILE A 522 -15.21 -2.51 9.81
C ILE A 522 -15.46 -3.00 11.24
N ASP A 523 -16.71 -3.22 11.64
CA ASP A 523 -17.04 -3.73 12.98
C ASP A 523 -16.43 -5.11 13.23
N GLU A 524 -16.53 -5.98 12.22
CA GLU A 524 -15.97 -7.33 12.24
C GLU A 524 -14.43 -7.33 12.23
N TRP A 525 -13.80 -6.31 11.64
CA TRP A 525 -12.36 -6.15 11.62
C TRP A 525 -11.82 -5.63 12.96
N TRP A 526 -12.51 -4.69 13.61
CA TRP A 526 -12.16 -4.26 14.96
C TRP A 526 -12.30 -5.38 15.99
N THR A 527 -13.38 -6.15 15.91
CA THR A 527 -13.57 -7.35 16.75
C THR A 527 -12.40 -8.31 16.58
N PHE A 528 -11.95 -8.51 15.34
CA PHE A 528 -10.78 -9.33 15.04
C PHE A 528 -9.47 -8.71 15.57
N ALA A 529 -9.27 -7.39 15.44
CA ALA A 529 -8.11 -6.69 15.96
C ALA A 529 -7.96 -6.90 17.48
N TRP A 530 -9.04 -6.78 18.25
CA TRP A 530 -9.00 -7.01 19.70
C TRP A 530 -8.72 -8.47 20.06
N LYS A 531 -9.21 -9.42 19.24
CA LYS A 531 -8.83 -10.84 19.38
C LYS A 531 -7.33 -11.04 19.14
N LEU A 532 -6.73 -10.36 18.17
CA LEU A 532 -5.28 -10.44 17.94
C LEU A 532 -4.48 -9.86 19.11
N VAL A 533 -4.95 -8.77 19.72
CA VAL A 533 -4.31 -8.18 20.92
C VAL A 533 -4.28 -9.20 22.06
N GLY A 534 -5.42 -9.80 22.39
CA GLY A 534 -5.49 -10.81 23.45
C GLY A 534 -4.70 -12.08 23.13
N LYS A 535 -4.77 -12.56 21.89
CA LYS A 535 -4.09 -13.79 21.46
C LYS A 535 -2.56 -13.66 21.42
N TYR A 536 -2.03 -12.48 21.09
CA TYR A 536 -0.59 -12.27 20.82
C TYR A 536 0.05 -11.24 21.76
N ALA A 537 -0.23 -11.32 23.05
CA ALA A 537 0.36 -10.45 24.07
C ALA A 537 1.71 -10.98 24.58
N ASP A 538 2.66 -10.07 24.83
CA ASP A 538 3.93 -10.32 25.53
C ASP A 538 4.80 -11.47 24.98
N GLY A 539 4.69 -11.74 23.67
CA GLY A 539 5.43 -12.81 22.98
C GLY A 539 4.81 -14.20 23.10
N TYR A 540 3.67 -14.33 23.81
CA TYR A 540 2.91 -15.56 23.91
C TYR A 540 1.88 -15.71 22.80
N ILE A 541 1.37 -16.93 22.66
CA ILE A 541 0.18 -17.23 21.87
C ILE A 541 -0.84 -17.86 22.81
N THR A 542 -1.90 -17.10 23.13
CA THR A 542 -2.92 -17.50 24.11
C THR A 542 -4.24 -17.79 23.40
N THR A 543 -4.74 -19.02 23.51
CA THR A 543 -6.00 -19.45 22.87
C THR A 543 -7.14 -19.73 23.84
N GLY A 544 -6.89 -19.58 25.14
CA GLY A 544 -7.80 -19.89 26.25
C GLY A 544 -7.09 -19.61 27.58
N GLU A 545 -7.76 -19.91 28.70
CA GLU A 545 -7.30 -19.56 30.06
C GLU A 545 -6.66 -20.73 30.81
N ALA A 546 -6.67 -21.94 30.24
CA ALA A 546 -5.96 -23.07 30.82
C ALA A 546 -4.45 -22.91 30.60
N PRO A 547 -3.57 -23.40 31.50
CA PRO A 547 -2.12 -23.30 31.32
C PRO A 547 -1.61 -23.84 29.96
N GLU A 548 -2.23 -24.89 29.43
CA GLU A 548 -1.91 -25.49 28.12
C GLU A 548 -2.33 -24.64 26.91
N ASP A 549 -3.22 -23.67 27.10
CA ASP A 549 -3.71 -22.78 26.05
C ASP A 549 -2.78 -21.59 25.80
N MET A 550 -1.75 -21.41 26.63
CA MET A 550 -0.75 -20.35 26.48
C MET A 550 0.59 -20.94 26.05
N LYS A 551 1.07 -20.54 24.87
CA LYS A 551 2.33 -21.05 24.29
C LYS A 551 3.41 -19.98 24.29
N MET A 552 4.55 -20.30 24.91
CA MET A 552 5.78 -19.52 24.81
C MET A 552 6.62 -20.03 23.62
N THR A 553 6.47 -19.38 22.46
CA THR A 553 7.12 -19.86 21.23
C THR A 553 8.59 -19.45 21.11
N GLY A 554 9.00 -18.38 21.79
CA GLY A 554 10.38 -17.88 21.77
C GLY A 554 10.86 -17.44 20.39
N TYR A 555 12.19 -17.30 20.25
CA TYR A 555 12.84 -16.99 18.98
C TYR A 555 13.26 -18.27 18.25
N PRO A 556 13.31 -18.25 16.90
CA PRO A 556 13.76 -19.41 16.15
C PRO A 556 15.26 -19.67 16.35
N GLU A 557 15.65 -20.95 16.27
CA GLU A 557 17.02 -21.42 16.53
C GLU A 557 18.09 -20.66 15.72
N TRP A 558 17.83 -20.43 14.42
CA TRP A 558 18.78 -19.72 13.55
C TRP A 558 19.05 -18.29 14.05
N TRP A 559 18.04 -17.61 14.61
CA TRP A 559 18.18 -16.25 15.11
C TRP A 559 18.93 -16.25 16.43
N LEU A 560 18.62 -17.21 17.33
CA LEU A 560 19.36 -17.41 18.58
C LEU A 560 20.85 -17.68 18.34
N LYS A 561 21.19 -18.44 17.29
CA LYS A 561 22.58 -18.70 16.87
C LYS A 561 23.29 -17.47 16.32
N LEU A 562 22.56 -16.55 15.67
CA LEU A 562 23.14 -15.33 15.11
C LEU A 562 23.23 -14.19 16.11
N SER A 563 22.32 -14.14 17.08
CA SER A 563 22.26 -13.08 18.08
C SER A 563 23.22 -13.33 19.24
N GLU A 564 23.31 -12.32 20.10
CA GLU A 564 24.05 -12.32 21.35
C GLU A 564 23.60 -13.43 22.30
N PHE A 565 22.40 -13.99 22.10
CA PHE A 565 21.91 -15.13 22.86
C PHE A 565 22.92 -16.29 22.87
N SER A 566 23.47 -16.64 21.71
CA SER A 566 24.47 -17.72 21.58
C SER A 566 25.83 -17.39 22.22
N LYS A 567 26.07 -16.11 22.54
CA LYS A 567 27.35 -15.62 23.07
C LYS A 567 27.27 -15.27 24.56
N TRP A 568 26.07 -15.12 25.13
CA TRP A 568 25.87 -14.71 26.52
C TRP A 568 25.98 -15.91 27.49
N PRO A 569 26.58 -15.73 28.69
CA PRO A 569 27.19 -14.51 29.22
C PRO A 569 28.59 -14.22 28.66
N GLY A 570 29.22 -15.16 27.96
CA GLY A 570 30.59 -14.99 27.44
C GLY A 570 31.53 -14.54 28.56
N ASP A 571 32.39 -13.56 28.25
CA ASP A 571 33.36 -13.02 29.21
C ASP A 571 32.76 -11.96 30.17
N THR A 572 31.45 -11.71 30.10
CA THR A 572 30.79 -10.74 31.02
C THR A 572 30.54 -11.32 32.40
N LEU A 573 30.51 -12.65 32.52
CA LEU A 573 30.49 -13.33 33.81
C LEU A 573 31.92 -13.52 34.28
N VAL A 574 32.32 -12.75 35.30
CA VAL A 574 33.57 -12.98 36.05
C VAL A 574 33.18 -13.52 37.43
N PRO A 575 33.22 -14.85 37.64
CA PRO A 575 32.94 -15.41 38.94
C PRO A 575 33.93 -14.84 39.98
N PRO A 576 33.47 -14.47 41.19
CA PRO A 576 34.37 -13.98 42.22
C PRO A 576 35.35 -15.09 42.65
N HIS A 577 36.65 -14.90 42.41
CA HIS A 577 37.72 -15.72 42.97
C HIS A 577 37.96 -15.39 44.44
N ILE A 578 36.94 -15.63 45.25
CA ILE A 578 37.01 -15.51 46.71
C ILE A 578 37.04 -16.94 47.25
N PRO A 579 38.19 -17.45 47.75
CA PRO A 579 38.34 -18.85 48.15
C PRO A 579 37.28 -19.35 49.13
N LYS A 580 36.70 -18.44 49.93
CA LYS A 580 35.62 -18.73 50.86
C LYS A 580 34.28 -19.03 50.14
N LEU A 581 33.97 -18.33 49.06
CA LEU A 581 32.77 -18.55 48.23
C LEU A 581 32.92 -19.81 47.38
N GLU A 582 34.11 -20.07 46.82
CA GLU A 582 34.40 -21.30 46.08
C GLU A 582 34.18 -22.54 46.98
N LYS A 583 34.72 -22.52 48.20
CA LYS A 583 34.50 -23.60 49.18
C LYS A 583 33.02 -23.76 49.59
N GLN A 584 32.26 -22.66 49.62
CA GLN A 584 30.82 -22.71 49.88
C GLN A 584 30.04 -23.30 48.71
N LEU A 585 30.45 -23.00 47.48
CA LEU A 585 29.86 -23.57 46.26
C LEU A 585 30.15 -25.07 46.18
N GLU A 586 31.39 -25.51 46.43
CA GLU A 586 31.76 -26.93 46.51
C GLU A 586 30.97 -27.69 47.59
N LEU A 587 30.78 -27.07 48.77
CA LEU A 587 29.95 -27.63 49.85
C LEU A 587 28.47 -27.71 49.46
N PHE A 588 27.97 -26.76 48.66
CA PHE A 588 26.60 -26.76 48.15
C PHE A 588 26.40 -27.84 47.08
N GLU A 589 27.30 -27.92 46.10
CA GLU A 589 27.28 -28.91 45.02
C GLU A 589 27.46 -30.34 45.56
N SER A 590 28.38 -30.55 46.52
CA SER A 590 28.54 -31.86 47.17
C SER A 590 27.29 -32.29 47.94
N ARG A 591 26.56 -31.35 48.57
CA ARG A 591 25.27 -31.62 49.21
C ARG A 591 24.16 -31.93 48.21
N GLN A 592 24.10 -31.22 47.08
CA GLN A 592 23.14 -31.54 46.01
C GLN A 592 23.43 -32.90 45.38
N ASN A 593 24.69 -33.21 45.09
CA ASN A 593 25.09 -34.51 44.54
C ASN A 593 24.88 -35.66 45.55
N ALA A 594 25.11 -35.43 46.84
CA ALA A 594 24.76 -36.38 47.89
C ALA A 594 23.24 -36.61 47.99
N SER A 595 22.44 -35.55 47.81
CA SER A 595 20.98 -35.63 47.79
C SER A 595 20.44 -36.32 46.53
N ALA A 596 21.08 -36.13 45.38
CA ALA A 596 20.75 -36.81 44.13
C ALA A 596 21.11 -38.30 44.16
N ASN A 597 22.19 -38.68 44.85
CA ASN A 597 22.58 -40.08 45.08
C ASN A 597 21.81 -40.78 46.21
N LEU A 598 20.89 -40.08 46.89
CA LEU A 598 19.97 -40.66 47.89
C LEU A 598 18.61 -41.04 47.29
N GLY A 599 18.45 -40.99 45.97
CA GLY A 599 17.27 -41.49 45.27
C GLY A 599 17.46 -42.90 44.71
N VAL A 600 16.66 -43.84 45.24
CA VAL A 600 16.42 -45.25 44.82
C VAL A 600 17.27 -46.32 45.51
N GLN A 601 16.81 -46.77 46.68
CA GLN A 601 16.83 -48.20 47.03
C GLN A 601 15.43 -48.78 46.70
N PRO A 602 15.33 -49.90 45.95
CA PRO A 602 14.07 -50.58 45.73
C PRO A 602 13.71 -51.41 46.97
N SER A 603 12.53 -51.20 47.53
CA SER A 603 11.91 -52.13 48.48
C SER A 603 10.79 -52.91 47.80
N ALA A 604 10.70 -54.20 48.14
CA ALA A 604 9.90 -55.21 47.47
C ALA A 604 8.45 -55.30 48.02
N GLY A 605 7.50 -55.63 47.13
CA GLY A 605 6.10 -56.04 47.38
C GLY A 605 5.13 -54.87 47.62
N ASP A 606 3.91 -54.79 47.07
CA ASP A 606 3.00 -55.78 46.49
C ASP A 606 1.94 -55.07 45.60
N ASP A 607 1.23 -55.84 44.77
CA ASP A 607 0.35 -55.44 43.65
C ASP A 607 -0.81 -54.44 43.90
N SER A 608 -1.02 -53.49 42.97
CA SER A 608 -2.28 -53.31 42.20
C SER A 608 -2.36 -52.01 41.35
N ALA A 609 -2.89 -52.18 40.12
CA ALA A 609 -3.48 -51.21 39.18
C ALA A 609 -2.59 -50.35 38.23
N SER A 610 -2.84 -50.54 36.93
CA SER A 610 -2.37 -49.83 35.72
C SER A 610 -3.37 -48.75 35.24
N PRO A 611 -3.13 -47.95 34.17
CA PRO A 611 -1.89 -47.33 33.65
C PRO A 611 -2.04 -45.81 33.39
N SER A 612 -0.99 -44.98 33.57
CA SER A 612 -0.86 -43.74 32.78
C SER A 612 0.57 -43.18 32.75
N SER A 613 0.87 -42.57 31.60
CA SER A 613 2.13 -42.02 31.10
C SER A 613 3.06 -41.33 32.11
N THR A 614 4.29 -41.82 32.22
CA THR A 614 5.42 -41.15 32.86
C THR A 614 5.93 -39.97 32.02
N ILE A 615 5.77 -38.75 32.53
CA ILE A 615 6.54 -37.56 32.14
C ILE A 615 7.76 -37.49 33.07
N SER A 616 8.95 -37.35 32.50
CA SER A 616 10.22 -37.25 33.24
C SER A 616 10.32 -35.93 34.02
N ILE A 617 10.52 -36.01 35.34
CA ILE A 617 10.70 -34.91 36.31
C ILE A 617 12.13 -34.32 36.21
N ALA A 618 12.58 -34.00 35.00
CA ALA A 618 13.89 -33.37 34.76
C ALA A 618 13.79 -31.95 34.18
N GLN A 619 12.60 -31.48 33.78
CA GLN A 619 12.44 -30.17 33.11
C GLN A 619 11.73 -29.08 33.95
N LEU A 620 11.28 -29.37 35.17
CA LEU A 620 10.63 -28.37 36.05
C LEU A 620 11.61 -27.61 36.96
N GLY A 621 12.90 -27.94 36.95
CA GLY A 621 13.86 -27.47 37.96
C GLY A 621 14.49 -26.08 37.75
N ILE A 622 14.37 -25.45 36.58
CA ILE A 622 15.14 -24.22 36.28
C ILE A 622 14.29 -22.94 36.40
N GLY A 623 12.97 -23.00 36.15
CA GLY A 623 12.09 -21.83 36.19
C GLY A 623 11.72 -21.33 37.60
N ALA A 624 11.62 -22.22 38.59
CA ALA A 624 11.16 -21.86 39.94
C ALA A 624 12.23 -21.15 40.79
N VAL A 625 13.52 -21.35 40.48
CA VAL A 625 14.62 -20.83 41.31
C VAL A 625 14.90 -19.35 41.03
N VAL A 626 14.65 -18.86 39.80
CA VAL A 626 14.85 -17.44 39.47
C VAL A 626 13.72 -16.56 40.05
N GLY A 627 12.48 -17.07 40.08
CA GLY A 627 11.33 -16.33 40.66
C GLY A 627 11.43 -16.11 42.16
N ALA A 628 12.03 -17.04 42.90
CA ALA A 628 12.20 -16.92 44.36
C ALA A 628 13.27 -15.90 44.77
N VAL A 629 14.31 -15.70 43.95
CA VAL A 629 15.42 -14.77 44.25
C VAL A 629 15.01 -13.30 44.03
N VAL A 630 14.12 -13.02 43.08
CA VAL A 630 13.61 -11.67 42.85
C VAL A 630 12.58 -11.25 43.91
N GLY A 631 11.72 -12.17 44.36
CA GLY A 631 10.72 -11.90 45.41
C GLY A 631 11.29 -11.64 46.81
N ALA A 632 12.40 -12.31 47.16
CA ALA A 632 13.07 -12.14 48.46
C ALA A 632 13.86 -10.82 48.58
N SER A 633 14.27 -10.24 47.45
CA SER A 633 15.03 -8.98 47.43
C SER A 633 14.12 -7.76 47.70
N ALA A 634 12.87 -7.79 47.26
CA ALA A 634 11.90 -6.71 47.48
C ALA A 634 11.43 -6.61 48.95
N THR A 635 11.38 -7.73 49.68
CA THR A 635 10.99 -7.76 51.09
C THR A 635 12.10 -7.29 52.02
N TRP A 636 13.38 -7.45 51.63
CA TRP A 636 14.51 -7.00 52.45
C TRP A 636 14.69 -5.47 52.46
N PHE A 637 14.42 -4.79 51.34
CA PHE A 637 14.46 -3.31 51.27
C PHE A 637 13.33 -2.62 52.05
N ALA A 638 12.18 -3.28 52.21
CA ALA A 638 11.06 -2.75 52.99
C ALA A 638 11.35 -2.73 54.51
N VAL A 639 12.12 -3.69 55.01
CA VAL A 639 12.42 -3.83 56.45
C VAL A 639 13.48 -2.81 56.93
N GLN A 640 14.39 -2.35 56.06
CA GLN A 640 15.39 -1.34 56.44
C GLN A 640 14.85 0.09 56.56
N ARG A 641 13.67 0.40 55.98
CA ARG A 641 13.06 1.74 56.12
C ARG A 641 12.38 1.97 57.48
N GLN A 642 12.16 0.92 58.28
CA GLN A 642 11.44 1.01 59.56
C GLN A 642 12.34 1.26 60.79
N GLN A 643 13.67 1.37 60.64
CA GLN A 643 14.61 1.56 61.76
C GLN A 643 15.04 3.02 62.02
N ARG A 644 14.50 4.02 61.31
CA ARG A 644 14.76 5.45 61.58
C ARG A 644 13.50 6.20 62.02
N SER A 645 12.95 5.85 63.18
CA SER A 645 12.01 6.73 63.91
C SER A 645 12.00 6.38 65.40
N ARG A 646 13.05 6.79 66.12
CA ARG A 646 13.04 6.88 67.59
C ARG A 646 13.64 8.22 68.02
N TYR A 647 12.82 9.25 68.02
CA TYR A 647 12.91 10.34 69.00
C TYR A 647 11.56 10.40 69.72
N LEU A 648 11.61 10.24 71.03
CA LEU A 648 10.46 10.26 71.96
C LEU A 648 9.95 11.70 72.19
N PRO A 649 8.74 11.86 72.77
CA PRO A 649 8.01 13.12 72.72
C PRO A 649 7.85 13.84 74.10
N ILE A 650 7.38 15.10 74.03
CA ILE A 650 6.61 15.93 75.02
C ILE A 650 7.44 16.71 76.07
N PRO A 651 7.08 17.97 76.45
CA PRO A 651 5.83 18.73 76.20
C PRO A 651 5.86 19.75 75.06
#